data_AF-A0A5J5A5D5-F1
#
_entry.id   AF-A0A5J5A5D5-F1
#
_cell.length_a   1.000
_cell.length_b   1.000
_cell.length_c   1.000
_cell.angle_alpha   90.00
_cell.angle_beta   90.00
_cell.angle_gamma   90.00
#
_symmetry.space_group_name_H-M   'P 1'
#
loop_
_entity.id
_entity.type
_entity.pdbx_description
1 polymer ?
#
loop_
_entity_poly.entity_id
_entity_poly.type
_entity_poly.pdbx_seq_one_letter_code
_entity_poly.pdbx_strand_id
1 'polypeptide(L)'
;MDRVTFRTQVLARHLHQPNISSTPPLEPSVCLQYSPPELSERFEFDTKLMRKLMDGHNVEDRDWLFGVMRQSKLFCPRERGGRVFVSPDYNQSMEQQREMTMKRIGYLLDRGVFDGWLTAKGLESDMRKFALFEVIGLYDHSLAVKLGVHIFLWGGAIQFFGTKRHHDKWLRDTENYVIKGCFAMSELGHGSNVRGIETVTTYDSDSGEFVISTPCESAQKYWIGGAANHATHTIVFSQLSINGNNQGVHAFIAQIRDANGNICPNIRIADCGHKIGLNGVDNGRIWFDNVRIPRENLLNSVADVSPDGQYLSAIKDPDQRFAAFLAPLTSGRVTIAVSAIYSSKISLAIAIRYSLTRRAFSVTPNGPEVLLLDYPSHQRRLLPLLAKTYAMSFAANYLKMIYVKRTPESNKTLHVVSSAFKAALTWHNMRTLQECREACGGQGLKTENRVGHLKSEYDVQSTFEGDNNVLMQQVSKALLAEYVAAKKRSKPFKGLGLEHMNNSCPVIPPQLTSSTLRSIQFQTDILCLRERDLLNRFAAEVSQHQAHGINKEYAFILSYQLAEDLGKAFSERAIFQTFIEAEVTVSAGPLKNILGLLRSMYALISLEEDAAFLRYGYLTMENAAAVRKEVAKLCGELRPHALALVSSFGIPDAFLSPIAYNWFTCPSENYIQTEILRLELDLLTGTLTAKHGCTNFSYSNVSLLEPFNLHPDLITFIPITLPHVDGLPPGAETTSDVPFPLQTCLMTAMDNTENDIELLLRDLKVDVVFFDFAYWIPNVTRRLRIKSIHYCIISSATIGYTLSPERQLHGNKVTEADLMQPPSGYPDSSIKLHVHEARAFAGRRVMKFGSDMQFCDRQFLSLSQCNALGFRTCREIEGPYCDYLESQFGKTVLLTGPVIPEPPTSVLEEKWASWLGGFKAGSVIYCAFGSECILKKDQFQELLLGLELSGMPFLAVLKPPAGAESMEIALPEDFEERLQGRGVVHGGWVQQQLILEHPSVGCFITHCGSGSLSEALVNKCQLVLLPQVGDQIINARMMSRSLKVGVEVEKGEEDGLFTRESVSKAVKSVMEEDSEVAKEIRANHAKLREFLLNKDLESFYIDSFNQRLQDLLG
;
A
#
# COMPACT_ATOMS: atom_id res chain seq x y z
N MET A 1 0.77 8.18 26.30
CA MET A 1 1.99 7.40 26.02
C MET A 1 2.64 6.81 27.29
N ASP A 2 1.95 6.70 28.44
CA ASP A 2 2.63 6.45 29.73
C ASP A 2 1.91 5.45 30.68
N ARG A 3 1.15 4.48 30.12
CA ARG A 3 0.59 3.36 30.91
C ARG A 3 0.81 1.98 30.29
N VAL A 4 0.93 1.89 28.96
CA VAL A 4 1.32 0.65 28.23
C VAL A 4 2.74 0.24 28.61
N THR A 5 3.67 1.20 28.72
CA THR A 5 5.07 0.96 29.11
C THR A 5 5.21 0.44 30.55
N PHE A 6 4.30 0.83 31.46
CA PHE A 6 4.32 0.39 32.87
C PHE A 6 3.89 -1.08 33.01
N ARG A 7 2.84 -1.50 32.29
CA ARG A 7 2.32 -2.88 32.33
C ARG A 7 3.32 -3.89 31.77
N THR A 8 3.99 -3.55 30.67
CA THR A 8 5.07 -4.37 30.09
C THR A 8 6.31 -4.42 30.99
N GLN A 9 6.63 -3.34 31.69
CA GLN A 9 7.76 -3.29 32.63
C GLN A 9 7.53 -4.10 33.92
N VAL A 10 6.29 -4.20 34.41
CA VAL A 10 5.97 -5.00 35.61
C VAL A 10 6.10 -6.50 35.33
N LEU A 11 5.60 -6.96 34.18
CA LEU A 11 5.75 -8.36 33.74
C LEU A 11 7.21 -8.71 33.40
N ALA A 12 7.93 -7.81 32.72
CA ALA A 12 9.35 -8.01 32.40
C ALA A 12 10.25 -8.04 33.66
N ARG A 13 9.94 -7.26 34.70
CA ARG A 13 10.71 -7.24 35.97
C ARG A 13 10.58 -8.52 36.78
N HIS A 14 9.48 -9.26 36.67
CA HIS A 14 9.29 -10.51 37.42
C HIS A 14 9.94 -11.72 36.74
N LEU A 15 10.21 -11.64 35.43
CA LEU A 15 10.88 -12.69 34.66
C LEU A 15 12.41 -12.62 34.71
N HIS A 16 13.00 -11.60 35.37
CA HIS A 16 14.44 -11.40 35.49
C HIS A 16 14.95 -11.75 36.90
N GLN A 17 15.00 -13.04 37.23
CA GLN A 17 15.93 -13.55 38.26
C GLN A 17 17.05 -14.37 37.59
N PRO A 18 18.33 -14.21 37.98
CA PRO A 18 19.44 -14.77 37.23
C PRO A 18 19.70 -16.25 37.56
N ASN A 19 19.61 -17.07 36.50
CA ASN A 19 20.39 -18.26 36.13
C ASN A 19 20.87 -19.25 37.21
N ILE A 20 20.51 -20.54 37.04
CA ILE A 20 21.46 -21.68 36.95
C ILE A 20 20.94 -22.79 35.99
N SER A 21 21.66 -23.01 34.88
CA SER A 21 21.84 -24.24 34.04
C SER A 21 20.63 -24.98 33.43
N SER A 22 20.66 -25.66 32.28
CA SER A 22 21.55 -25.78 31.13
C SER A 22 20.89 -26.78 30.16
N THR A 23 20.34 -26.32 29.03
CA THR A 23 19.97 -27.18 27.91
C THR A 23 20.36 -26.44 26.63
N PRO A 24 21.01 -27.09 25.64
CA PRO A 24 21.56 -26.36 24.50
C PRO A 24 20.43 -25.75 23.66
N PRO A 25 20.63 -24.56 23.09
CA PRO A 25 19.66 -23.97 22.16
C PRO A 25 19.45 -24.93 20.98
N LEU A 26 18.21 -25.05 20.52
CA LEU A 26 17.93 -25.66 19.22
C LEU A 26 18.76 -24.92 18.16
N GLU A 27 19.70 -25.63 17.54
CA GLU A 27 20.52 -25.00 16.51
C GLU A 27 19.65 -24.68 15.28
N PRO A 28 19.76 -23.47 14.71
CA PRO A 28 19.05 -23.14 13.49
C PRO A 28 19.42 -24.14 12.40
N SER A 29 18.40 -24.67 11.69
CA SER A 29 18.63 -25.45 10.48
C SER A 29 19.54 -24.67 9.53
N VAL A 30 20.37 -25.37 8.74
CA VAL A 30 21.33 -24.78 7.79
C VAL A 30 20.65 -23.79 6.83
N CYS A 31 19.37 -23.95 6.54
CA CYS A 31 18.59 -23.02 5.70
C CYS A 31 18.31 -21.64 6.35
N LEU A 32 18.45 -21.55 7.67
CA LEU A 32 18.38 -20.33 8.49
C LEU A 32 19.75 -19.89 9.01
N GLN A 33 20.85 -20.46 8.50
CA GLN A 33 22.17 -19.92 8.79
C GLN A 33 22.42 -18.67 7.95
N TYR A 34 22.40 -17.50 8.60
CA TYR A 34 22.86 -16.25 8.01
C TYR A 34 24.36 -16.10 8.22
N SER A 35 25.09 -16.03 7.11
CA SER A 35 26.44 -15.45 7.08
C SER A 35 26.37 -14.18 6.25
N PRO A 36 26.84 -13.02 6.76
CA PRO A 36 27.00 -11.84 5.95
C PRO A 36 27.81 -12.18 4.69
N PRO A 37 27.36 -11.78 3.49
CA PRO A 37 28.03 -12.13 2.25
C PRO A 37 29.42 -11.48 2.17
N GLU A 38 29.68 -10.42 2.94
CA GLU A 38 31.00 -9.79 3.08
C GLU A 38 32.07 -10.73 3.69
N LEU A 39 31.68 -11.78 4.40
CA LEU A 39 32.63 -12.75 4.96
C LEU A 39 33.08 -13.80 3.94
N SER A 40 32.24 -14.11 2.95
CA SER A 40 32.48 -15.17 1.98
C SER A 40 32.91 -14.64 0.61
N GLU A 41 32.40 -13.49 0.20
CA GLU A 41 32.65 -12.89 -1.11
C GLU A 41 33.89 -11.98 -1.07
N ARG A 42 34.68 -11.97 -2.15
CA ARG A 42 35.90 -11.14 -2.26
C ARG A 42 35.72 -10.01 -3.27
N PHE A 43 36.28 -8.84 -2.96
CA PHE A 43 36.25 -7.69 -3.86
C PHE A 43 37.52 -7.69 -4.70
N GLU A 44 37.41 -8.08 -5.97
CA GLU A 44 38.56 -8.12 -6.89
C GLU A 44 38.89 -6.77 -7.53
N PHE A 45 37.98 -5.79 -7.44
CA PHE A 45 38.18 -4.43 -7.92
C PHE A 45 37.78 -3.42 -6.84
N ASP A 46 38.31 -2.20 -6.95
CA ASP A 46 37.98 -1.11 -6.02
C ASP A 46 36.55 -0.59 -6.29
N THR A 47 35.65 -0.87 -5.34
CA THR A 47 34.25 -0.45 -5.42
C THR A 47 34.05 1.05 -5.32
N LYS A 48 34.97 1.79 -4.68
CA LYS A 48 34.93 3.26 -4.61
C LYS A 48 35.32 3.88 -5.94
N LEU A 49 36.33 3.33 -6.62
CA LEU A 49 36.68 3.77 -7.99
C LEU A 49 35.54 3.47 -8.97
N MET A 50 34.89 2.30 -8.86
CA MET A 50 33.71 1.98 -9.66
C MET A 50 32.54 2.95 -9.37
N ARG A 51 32.27 3.25 -8.09
CA ARG A 51 31.28 4.27 -7.70
C ARG A 51 31.59 5.63 -8.33
N LYS A 52 32.84 6.08 -8.24
CA LYS A 52 33.27 7.37 -8.81
C LYS A 52 33.08 7.41 -10.32
N LEU A 53 33.30 6.30 -11.02
CA LEU A 53 33.04 6.18 -12.46
C LEU A 53 31.54 6.23 -12.79
N MET A 54 30.71 5.56 -11.99
CA MET A 54 29.25 5.49 -12.18
C MET A 54 28.48 6.75 -11.76
N ASP A 55 28.91 7.45 -10.71
CA ASP A 55 28.23 8.65 -10.22
C ASP A 55 28.81 9.90 -10.90
N GLY A 56 30.11 9.88 -11.24
CA GLY A 56 30.80 10.85 -12.10
C GLY A 56 31.09 12.24 -11.50
N HIS A 57 30.43 12.63 -10.40
CA HIS A 57 30.54 13.96 -9.78
C HIS A 57 29.96 13.95 -8.35
N ASN A 58 30.20 14.97 -7.51
CA ASN A 58 29.51 15.27 -6.23
C ASN A 58 29.23 14.04 -5.32
N VAL A 59 30.21 13.16 -5.12
CA VAL A 59 30.00 11.94 -4.31
C VAL A 59 29.82 12.29 -2.84
N GLU A 60 30.58 13.27 -2.37
CA GLU A 60 30.58 13.77 -1.00
C GLU A 60 29.24 14.44 -0.64
N ASP A 61 28.66 15.23 -1.57
CA ASP A 61 27.33 15.83 -1.38
C ASP A 61 26.24 14.76 -1.22
N ARG A 62 26.34 13.64 -1.96
CA ARG A 62 25.39 12.52 -1.83
C ARG A 62 25.49 11.86 -0.46
N ASP A 63 26.72 11.57 -0.04
CA ASP A 63 26.99 10.96 1.28
C ASP A 63 26.52 11.88 2.43
N TRP A 64 26.74 13.18 2.30
CA TRP A 64 26.22 14.18 3.23
C TRP A 64 24.69 14.13 3.33
N LEU A 65 23.98 14.13 2.21
CA LEU A 65 22.51 14.15 2.22
C LEU A 65 21.90 12.86 2.78
N PHE A 66 22.49 11.69 2.50
CA PHE A 66 22.09 10.46 3.17
C PHE A 66 22.23 10.56 4.70
N GLY A 67 23.32 11.17 5.18
CA GLY A 67 23.53 11.45 6.59
C GLY A 67 22.46 12.36 7.20
N VAL A 68 22.12 13.45 6.50
CA VAL A 68 21.09 14.42 6.90
C VAL A 68 19.71 13.77 7.05
N MET A 69 19.33 12.90 6.11
CA MET A 69 18.06 12.17 6.18
C MET A 69 18.07 11.13 7.30
N ARG A 70 19.14 10.33 7.43
CA ARG A 70 19.25 9.26 8.44
C ARG A 70 19.13 9.78 9.88
N GLN A 71 19.60 10.99 10.16
CA GLN A 71 19.60 11.58 11.50
C GLN A 71 18.24 12.14 11.95
N SER A 72 17.27 12.29 11.03
CA SER A 72 16.00 12.94 11.32
C SER A 72 14.85 11.95 11.41
N LYS A 73 14.03 12.09 12.46
CA LYS A 73 12.81 11.28 12.64
C LYS A 73 11.79 11.46 11.51
N LEU A 74 11.84 12.57 10.76
CA LEU A 74 10.97 12.81 9.60
C LEU A 74 11.17 11.79 8.46
N PHE A 75 12.34 11.15 8.42
CA PHE A 75 12.69 10.13 7.43
C PHE A 75 12.49 8.71 7.97
N CYS A 76 11.78 8.57 9.09
CA CYS A 76 11.37 7.30 9.68
C CYS A 76 12.53 6.30 9.88
N PRO A 77 13.63 6.68 10.57
CA PRO A 77 14.67 5.72 10.94
C PRO A 77 14.09 4.67 11.89
N ARG A 78 14.26 3.39 11.55
CA ARG A 78 13.80 2.21 12.32
C ARG A 78 14.99 1.31 12.60
N GLU A 79 15.15 0.85 13.84
CA GLU A 79 16.26 -0.03 14.22
C GLU A 79 15.82 -1.49 14.17
N ARG A 80 16.50 -2.33 13.40
CA ARG A 80 16.24 -3.77 13.32
C ARG A 80 17.53 -4.56 13.19
N GLY A 81 17.68 -5.61 13.99
CA GLY A 81 18.89 -6.44 13.99
C GLY A 81 20.18 -5.65 14.22
N GLY A 82 20.12 -4.61 15.07
CA GLY A 82 21.24 -3.71 15.36
C GLY A 82 21.63 -2.76 14.21
N ARG A 83 20.76 -2.58 13.21
CA ARG A 83 20.96 -1.68 12.06
C ARG A 83 19.81 -0.70 11.93
N VAL A 84 20.11 0.52 11.52
CA VAL A 84 19.10 1.55 11.24
C VAL A 84 18.72 1.48 9.77
N PHE A 85 17.42 1.40 9.49
CA PHE A 85 16.82 1.47 8.16
C PHE A 85 15.96 2.73 8.02
N VAL A 86 15.96 3.32 6.84
CA VAL A 86 15.37 4.63 6.54
C VAL A 86 14.51 4.46 5.29
N SER A 87 13.20 4.54 5.45
CA SER A 87 12.22 4.44 4.36
C SER A 87 10.94 5.20 4.71
N PRO A 88 10.19 5.71 3.72
CA PRO A 88 8.86 6.23 3.95
C PRO A 88 7.96 5.22 4.66
N ASP A 89 7.04 5.72 5.48
CA ASP A 89 6.03 4.88 6.10
C ASP A 89 4.84 4.71 5.15
N TYR A 90 4.86 3.63 4.38
CA TYR A 90 3.84 3.36 3.35
C TYR A 90 2.45 2.99 3.92
N ASN A 91 2.34 2.81 5.25
CA ASN A 91 1.06 2.59 5.93
C ASN A 91 0.29 3.88 6.22
N GLN A 92 0.91 5.04 6.01
CA GLN A 92 0.26 6.33 6.17
C GLN A 92 -0.85 6.53 5.13
N SER A 93 -1.94 7.19 5.53
CA SER A 93 -2.98 7.61 4.58
C SER A 93 -2.40 8.56 3.52
N MET A 94 -3.12 8.77 2.42
CA MET A 94 -2.70 9.71 1.37
C MET A 94 -2.44 11.12 1.93
N GLU A 95 -3.31 11.61 2.83
CA GLU A 95 -3.22 12.92 3.46
C GLU A 95 -1.97 13.00 4.36
N GLN A 96 -1.72 11.96 5.14
CA GLN A 96 -0.53 11.86 6.01
C GLN A 96 0.77 11.85 5.18
N GLN A 97 0.80 11.10 4.07
CA GLN A 97 1.96 11.08 3.18
C GLN A 97 2.21 12.46 2.56
N ARG A 98 1.17 13.19 2.18
CA ARG A 98 1.26 14.56 1.63
C ARG A 98 1.78 15.56 2.65
N GLU A 99 1.25 15.52 3.87
CA GLU A 99 1.72 16.35 4.98
C GLU A 99 3.19 16.06 5.29
N MET A 100 3.55 14.77 5.38
CA MET A 100 4.92 14.35 5.66
C MET A 100 5.89 14.75 4.55
N THR A 101 5.45 14.69 3.30
CA THR A 101 6.24 15.16 2.15
C THR A 101 6.58 16.65 2.29
N MET A 102 5.60 17.49 2.65
CA MET A 102 5.85 18.92 2.87
C MET A 102 6.75 19.19 4.08
N LYS A 103 6.59 18.44 5.18
CA LYS A 103 7.48 18.55 6.35
C LYS A 103 8.93 18.20 6.00
N ARG A 104 9.15 17.15 5.19
CA ARG A 104 10.47 16.76 4.70
C ARG A 104 11.07 17.84 3.79
N ILE A 105 10.28 18.45 2.90
CA ILE A 105 10.74 19.58 2.08
C ILE A 105 11.21 20.74 2.96
N GLY A 106 10.43 21.13 3.97
CA GLY A 106 10.83 22.19 4.91
C GLY A 106 12.14 21.86 5.63
N TYR A 107 12.29 20.63 6.12
CA TYR A 107 13.53 20.20 6.77
C TYR A 107 14.75 20.24 5.84
N LEU A 108 14.60 19.87 4.56
CA LEU A 108 15.68 19.92 3.59
C LEU A 108 16.03 21.37 3.21
N LEU A 109 15.04 22.25 3.12
CA LEU A 109 15.24 23.68 2.91
C LEU A 109 16.09 24.28 4.05
N ASP A 110 15.74 24.01 5.30
CA ASP A 110 16.45 24.53 6.49
C ASP A 110 17.92 24.08 6.57
N ARG A 111 18.29 23.02 5.83
CA ARG A 111 19.65 22.48 5.73
C ARG A 111 20.42 23.00 4.51
N GLY A 112 19.85 23.93 3.74
CA GLY A 112 20.49 24.49 2.54
C GLY A 112 20.58 23.51 1.37
N VAL A 113 19.71 22.49 1.33
CA VAL A 113 19.74 21.49 0.24
C VAL A 113 19.42 22.15 -1.10
N PHE A 114 18.50 23.11 -1.12
CA PHE A 114 18.02 23.78 -2.34
C PHE A 114 18.81 25.03 -2.73
N ASP A 115 19.84 25.39 -1.95
CA ASP A 115 20.61 26.61 -2.16
C ASP A 115 21.22 26.65 -3.56
N GLY A 116 20.85 27.69 -4.32
CA GLY A 116 21.34 27.90 -5.67
C GLY A 116 20.76 26.95 -6.73
N TRP A 117 19.73 26.16 -6.44
CA TRP A 117 19.11 25.27 -7.43
C TRP A 117 18.48 26.02 -8.61
N LEU A 118 17.99 27.24 -8.38
CA LEU A 118 17.39 28.13 -9.38
C LEU A 118 18.21 29.41 -9.60
N THR A 119 18.91 29.89 -8.58
CA THR A 119 19.58 31.21 -8.64
C THR A 119 21.07 31.13 -8.99
N ALA A 120 21.76 30.03 -8.65
CA ALA A 120 23.15 29.84 -9.04
C ALA A 120 23.25 29.38 -10.50
N LYS A 121 24.35 29.75 -11.15
CA LYS A 121 24.63 29.42 -12.55
C LYS A 121 25.96 28.71 -12.66
N GLY A 122 26.01 27.68 -13.50
CA GLY A 122 27.25 27.00 -13.84
C GLY A 122 27.13 25.48 -13.77
N LEU A 123 28.14 24.82 -14.33
CA LEU A 123 28.19 23.36 -14.40
C LEU A 123 28.19 22.73 -13.01
N GLU A 124 28.98 23.28 -12.07
CA GLU A 124 29.11 22.73 -10.73
C GLU A 124 27.78 22.76 -9.95
N SER A 125 27.05 23.89 -10.00
CA SER A 125 25.75 24.02 -9.32
C SER A 125 24.69 23.10 -9.90
N ASP A 126 24.62 22.96 -11.22
CA ASP A 126 23.66 22.06 -11.87
C ASP A 126 23.96 20.59 -11.57
N MET A 127 25.24 20.19 -11.62
CA MET A 127 25.63 18.81 -11.29
C MET A 127 25.39 18.49 -9.81
N ARG A 128 25.63 19.45 -8.90
CA ARG A 128 25.29 19.29 -7.48
C ARG A 128 23.79 19.13 -7.27
N LYS A 129 22.96 19.92 -7.95
CA LYS A 129 21.49 19.81 -7.94
C LYS A 129 21.03 18.41 -8.38
N PHE A 130 21.57 17.87 -9.48
CA PHE A 130 21.26 16.50 -9.90
C PHE A 130 21.66 15.47 -8.84
N ALA A 131 22.86 15.59 -8.26
CA ALA A 131 23.35 14.67 -7.25
C ALA A 131 22.45 14.60 -6.01
N LEU A 132 22.05 15.76 -5.49
CA LEU A 132 21.17 15.83 -4.33
C LEU A 132 19.76 15.33 -4.67
N PHE A 133 19.22 15.69 -5.83
CA PHE A 133 17.90 15.24 -6.27
C PHE A 133 17.83 13.71 -6.45
N GLU A 134 18.89 13.08 -6.95
CA GLU A 134 19.01 11.62 -7.06
C GLU A 134 18.89 10.95 -5.69
N VAL A 135 19.56 11.47 -4.66
CA VAL A 135 19.51 10.94 -3.29
C VAL A 135 18.14 11.10 -2.66
N ILE A 136 17.44 12.20 -2.93
CA ILE A 136 16.05 12.39 -2.49
C ILE A 136 15.15 11.31 -3.11
N GLY A 137 15.28 11.07 -4.42
CA GLY A 137 14.51 10.02 -5.12
C GLY A 137 14.82 8.61 -4.62
N LEU A 138 16.07 8.33 -4.26
CA LEU A 138 16.47 7.07 -3.62
C LEU A 138 15.81 6.84 -2.26
N TYR A 139 15.30 7.88 -1.59
CA TYR A 139 14.53 7.74 -0.36
C TYR A 139 13.03 7.66 -0.63
N ASP A 140 12.47 8.62 -1.38
CA ASP A 140 11.02 8.73 -1.59
C ASP A 140 10.72 9.39 -2.94
N HIS A 141 10.04 8.66 -3.83
CA HIS A 141 9.70 9.17 -5.15
C HIS A 141 8.67 10.30 -5.06
N SER A 142 7.72 10.22 -4.12
CA SER A 142 6.74 11.28 -3.88
C SER A 142 7.42 12.61 -3.54
N LEU A 143 8.43 12.57 -2.66
CA LEU A 143 9.22 13.74 -2.29
C LEU A 143 9.98 14.32 -3.50
N ALA A 144 10.64 13.46 -4.28
CA ALA A 144 11.36 13.89 -5.49
C ALA A 144 10.41 14.50 -6.53
N VAL A 145 9.25 13.89 -6.80
CA VAL A 145 8.26 14.43 -7.75
C VAL A 145 7.69 15.75 -7.26
N LYS A 146 7.36 15.86 -5.97
CA LYS A 146 6.85 17.10 -5.38
C LYS A 146 7.84 18.26 -5.52
N LEU A 147 9.12 18.00 -5.27
CA LEU A 147 10.21 18.94 -5.52
C LEU A 147 10.37 19.23 -7.01
N GLY A 148 10.27 18.22 -7.87
CA GLY A 148 10.47 18.38 -9.29
C GLY A 148 9.39 19.22 -9.97
N VAL A 149 8.13 19.07 -9.58
CA VAL A 149 7.07 19.96 -10.05
C VAL A 149 7.32 21.40 -9.65
N HIS A 150 7.81 21.62 -8.43
CA HIS A 150 8.07 22.96 -7.92
C HIS A 150 9.32 23.61 -8.54
N ILE A 151 10.47 22.96 -8.46
CA ILE A 151 11.76 23.51 -8.88
C ILE A 151 11.96 23.35 -10.39
N PHE A 152 11.82 22.15 -10.94
CA PHE A 152 12.16 21.88 -12.33
C PHE A 152 11.08 22.29 -13.32
N LEU A 153 9.79 22.14 -12.97
CA LEU A 153 8.70 22.52 -13.85
C LEU A 153 8.29 23.99 -13.64
N TRP A 154 7.81 24.37 -12.46
CA TRP A 154 7.44 25.77 -12.19
C TRP A 154 8.65 26.71 -12.25
N GLY A 155 9.69 26.46 -11.44
CA GLY A 155 10.91 27.28 -11.42
C GLY A 155 11.64 27.26 -12.77
N GLY A 156 11.76 26.08 -13.38
CA GLY A 156 12.35 25.92 -14.70
C GLY A 156 11.58 26.68 -15.78
N ALA A 157 10.24 26.63 -15.80
CA ALA A 157 9.44 27.41 -16.76
C ALA A 157 9.72 28.91 -16.64
N ILE A 158 9.89 29.44 -15.43
CA ILE A 158 10.30 30.83 -15.22
C ILE A 158 11.72 31.08 -15.76
N GLN A 159 12.66 30.17 -15.52
CA GLN A 159 14.03 30.30 -16.06
C GLN A 159 14.05 30.28 -17.60
N PHE A 160 13.26 29.41 -18.23
CA PHE A 160 13.27 29.20 -19.68
C PHE A 160 12.40 30.19 -20.45
N PHE A 161 11.18 30.44 -19.99
CA PHE A 161 10.21 31.30 -20.67
C PHE A 161 10.20 32.73 -20.12
N GLY A 162 10.70 32.93 -18.91
CA GLY A 162 10.77 34.26 -18.32
C GLY A 162 11.96 35.07 -18.83
N THR A 163 11.76 36.38 -18.85
CA THR A 163 12.82 37.39 -18.94
C THR A 163 13.28 37.87 -17.56
N LYS A 164 14.26 38.78 -17.50
CA LYS A 164 14.83 39.34 -16.26
C LYS A 164 13.75 39.76 -15.24
N ARG A 165 12.65 40.39 -15.69
CA ARG A 165 11.54 40.82 -14.81
C ARG A 165 10.91 39.66 -14.03
N HIS A 166 10.83 38.48 -14.65
CA HIS A 166 10.27 37.29 -14.03
C HIS A 166 11.30 36.62 -13.13
N HIS A 167 12.56 36.58 -13.58
CA HIS A 167 13.65 35.99 -12.81
C HIS A 167 13.83 36.69 -11.47
N ASP A 168 13.91 38.02 -11.50
CA ASP A 168 14.07 38.86 -10.31
C ASP A 168 12.88 38.74 -9.36
N LYS A 169 11.66 38.61 -9.90
CA LYS A 169 10.42 38.56 -9.11
C LYS A 169 10.18 37.20 -8.44
N TRP A 170 10.48 36.09 -9.12
CA TRP A 170 9.93 34.79 -8.73
C TRP A 170 10.97 33.74 -8.34
N LEU A 171 12.20 33.76 -8.87
CA LEU A 171 13.12 32.62 -8.72
C LEU A 171 13.64 32.44 -7.29
N ARG A 172 13.98 33.54 -6.61
CA ARG A 172 14.49 33.48 -5.23
C ARG A 172 13.40 33.01 -4.25
N ASP A 173 12.20 33.52 -4.39
CA ASP A 173 11.06 33.14 -3.54
C ASP A 173 10.57 31.72 -3.81
N THR A 174 10.70 31.26 -5.06
CA THR A 174 10.50 29.85 -5.43
C THR A 174 11.56 28.96 -4.77
N GLU A 175 12.84 29.31 -4.89
CA GLU A 175 13.94 28.54 -4.30
C GLU A 175 13.80 28.40 -2.77
N ASN A 176 13.34 29.47 -2.11
CA ASN A 176 13.11 29.51 -0.66
C ASN A 176 11.72 29.00 -0.23
N TYR A 177 10.92 28.43 -1.14
CA TYR A 177 9.57 27.93 -0.86
C TYR A 177 8.59 28.95 -0.25
N VAL A 178 8.90 30.25 -0.35
CA VAL A 178 7.98 31.36 -0.02
C VAL A 178 6.80 31.31 -0.99
N ILE A 179 7.09 31.04 -2.25
CA ILE A 179 6.10 30.78 -3.29
C ILE A 179 6.12 29.31 -3.62
N LYS A 180 4.95 28.68 -3.57
CA LYS A 180 4.76 27.27 -3.94
C LYS A 180 4.09 27.24 -5.30
N GLY A 181 4.82 26.75 -6.29
CA GLY A 181 4.38 26.70 -7.68
C GLY A 181 4.09 25.30 -8.18
N CYS A 182 3.11 25.16 -9.08
CA CYS A 182 2.85 23.96 -9.89
C CYS A 182 2.82 24.27 -11.39
N PHE A 183 2.64 23.23 -12.22
CA PHE A 183 2.76 23.31 -13.68
C PHE A 183 1.53 22.72 -14.37
N ALA A 184 0.64 23.59 -14.83
CA ALA A 184 -0.65 23.25 -15.41
C ALA A 184 -0.62 23.25 -16.94
N MET A 185 -0.12 22.15 -17.50
CA MET A 185 -0.11 21.90 -18.94
C MET A 185 -1.22 20.94 -19.36
N SER A 186 -1.16 19.70 -18.86
CA SER A 186 -2.08 18.63 -19.19
C SER A 186 -3.51 18.96 -18.81
N GLU A 187 -4.43 18.53 -19.67
CA GLU A 187 -5.86 18.63 -19.50
C GLU A 187 -6.50 17.24 -19.50
N LEU A 188 -7.76 17.15 -19.06
CA LEU A 188 -8.50 15.88 -19.08
C LEU A 188 -8.55 15.29 -20.50
N GLY A 189 -8.78 16.13 -21.52
CA GLY A 189 -8.80 15.70 -22.93
C GLY A 189 -7.42 15.59 -23.60
N HIS A 190 -6.39 16.26 -23.05
CA HIS A 190 -5.13 16.48 -23.75
C HIS A 190 -3.89 16.31 -22.85
N GLY A 191 -3.23 15.16 -22.99
CA GLY A 191 -1.90 14.88 -22.41
C GLY A 191 -0.78 14.99 -23.45
N SER A 192 -0.61 13.94 -24.27
CA SER A 192 0.45 13.88 -25.29
C SER A 192 0.30 14.94 -26.40
N ASN A 193 -0.94 15.29 -26.77
CA ASN A 193 -1.23 16.31 -27.77
C ASN A 193 -1.36 17.71 -27.15
N VAL A 194 -0.26 18.25 -26.61
CA VAL A 194 -0.23 19.59 -25.99
C VAL A 194 -0.67 20.69 -26.96
N ARG A 195 -0.52 20.47 -28.27
CA ARG A 195 -0.97 21.44 -29.28
C ARG A 195 -2.48 21.64 -29.28
N GLY A 196 -3.22 20.59 -28.88
CA GLY A 196 -4.68 20.56 -28.85
C GLY A 196 -5.31 21.01 -27.54
N ILE A 197 -4.53 21.49 -26.55
CA ILE A 197 -5.12 21.97 -25.30
C ILE A 197 -6.16 23.07 -25.57
N GLU A 198 -7.18 23.09 -24.73
CA GLU A 198 -8.43 23.80 -24.93
C GLU A 198 -8.56 25.02 -24.00
N THR A 199 -7.80 25.11 -22.90
CA THR A 199 -7.76 26.33 -22.06
C THR A 199 -7.38 27.53 -22.92
N VAL A 200 -8.16 28.61 -22.85
CA VAL A 200 -7.93 29.84 -23.64
C VAL A 200 -7.47 30.96 -22.73
N THR A 201 -6.58 31.82 -23.24
CA THR A 201 -6.21 33.08 -22.60
C THR A 201 -6.37 34.20 -23.59
N THR A 202 -7.30 35.13 -23.31
CA THR A 202 -7.60 36.26 -24.21
C THR A 202 -6.95 37.53 -23.68
N TYR A 203 -6.28 38.29 -24.54
CA TYR A 203 -5.80 39.63 -24.19
C TYR A 203 -6.94 40.65 -24.25
N ASP A 204 -7.15 41.38 -23.16
CA ASP A 204 -8.12 42.47 -23.06
C ASP A 204 -7.38 43.81 -23.11
N SER A 205 -7.46 44.49 -24.27
CA SER A 205 -6.75 45.74 -24.52
C SER A 205 -7.25 46.91 -23.67
N ASP A 206 -8.49 46.86 -23.20
CA ASP A 206 -9.10 47.98 -22.46
C ASP A 206 -8.57 48.05 -21.03
N SER A 207 -8.32 46.87 -20.43
CA SER A 207 -7.74 46.75 -19.08
C SER A 207 -6.23 46.52 -19.10
N GLY A 208 -5.65 46.08 -20.22
CA GLY A 208 -4.25 45.69 -20.30
C GLY A 208 -3.95 44.38 -19.55
N GLU A 209 -4.93 43.48 -19.48
CA GLU A 209 -4.85 42.22 -18.73
C GLU A 209 -5.06 41.00 -19.65
N PHE A 210 -4.69 39.82 -19.17
CA PHE A 210 -5.08 38.55 -19.78
C PHE A 210 -6.21 37.90 -18.99
N VAL A 211 -7.16 37.29 -19.71
CA VAL A 211 -8.32 36.59 -19.14
C VAL A 211 -8.20 35.10 -19.46
N ILE A 212 -8.00 34.26 -18.45
CA ILE A 212 -7.86 32.80 -18.57
C ILE A 212 -9.21 32.12 -18.34
N SER A 213 -9.61 31.26 -19.27
CA SER A 213 -10.88 30.54 -19.20
C SER A 213 -10.74 29.07 -19.59
N THR A 214 -11.44 28.21 -18.84
CA THR A 214 -11.63 26.79 -19.13
C THR A 214 -12.97 26.63 -19.87
N PRO A 215 -13.00 26.46 -21.20
CA PRO A 215 -14.25 26.53 -21.98
C PRO A 215 -15.18 25.32 -21.83
N CYS A 216 -14.65 24.18 -21.42
CA CYS A 216 -15.37 22.90 -21.34
C CYS A 216 -14.72 21.98 -20.30
N GLU A 217 -15.39 20.89 -19.95
CA GLU A 217 -14.89 19.97 -18.92
C GLU A 217 -13.64 19.20 -19.36
N SER A 218 -13.46 18.94 -20.66
CA SER A 218 -12.22 18.34 -21.19
C SER A 218 -11.01 19.27 -21.07
N ALA A 219 -11.24 20.59 -21.04
CA ALA A 219 -10.21 21.62 -20.89
C ALA A 219 -9.75 21.83 -19.43
N GLN A 220 -10.36 21.16 -18.45
CA GLN A 220 -9.89 21.25 -17.08
C GLN A 220 -8.44 20.80 -17.02
N LYS A 221 -7.58 21.57 -16.33
CA LYS A 221 -6.22 21.12 -16.07
C LYS A 221 -6.29 19.88 -15.20
N TYR A 222 -5.49 18.87 -15.50
CA TYR A 222 -5.63 17.53 -14.91
C TYR A 222 -4.27 16.91 -14.62
N TRP A 223 -4.16 16.17 -13.50
CA TRP A 223 -2.91 15.63 -12.95
C TRP A 223 -1.88 16.68 -12.46
N ILE A 224 -2.32 17.88 -12.09
CA ILE A 224 -1.41 18.97 -11.75
C ILE A 224 -0.82 18.77 -10.35
N GLY A 225 0.41 18.25 -10.29
CA GLY A 225 1.11 17.97 -9.03
C GLY A 225 1.21 19.22 -8.14
N GLY A 226 0.66 19.15 -6.94
CA GLY A 226 0.66 20.26 -6.00
C GLY A 226 -0.50 21.22 -6.07
N ALA A 227 -1.36 21.14 -7.09
CA ALA A 227 -2.51 22.03 -7.18
C ALA A 227 -3.56 21.76 -6.10
N ALA A 228 -3.77 20.49 -5.73
CA ALA A 228 -4.89 20.10 -4.87
C ALA A 228 -4.81 20.75 -3.48
N ASN A 229 -3.62 20.83 -2.87
CA ASN A 229 -3.48 21.35 -1.49
C ASN A 229 -2.43 22.46 -1.35
N HIS A 230 -1.28 22.37 -2.03
CA HIS A 230 -0.10 23.12 -1.59
C HIS A 230 0.32 24.32 -2.45
N ALA A 231 0.05 24.30 -3.76
CA ALA A 231 0.53 25.33 -4.67
C ALA A 231 -0.29 26.61 -4.53
N THR A 232 0.42 27.73 -4.39
CA THR A 232 -0.11 29.09 -4.38
C THR A 232 -0.22 29.69 -5.77
N HIS A 233 0.66 29.25 -6.69
CA HIS A 233 0.75 29.73 -8.05
C HIS A 233 0.88 28.56 -9.01
N THR A 234 0.51 28.78 -10.27
CA THR A 234 0.71 27.80 -11.35
C THR A 234 1.21 28.48 -12.61
N ILE A 235 2.02 27.76 -13.38
CA ILE A 235 2.18 28.06 -14.81
C ILE A 235 0.98 27.46 -15.53
N VAL A 236 0.18 28.29 -16.20
CA VAL A 236 -0.93 27.84 -17.06
C VAL A 236 -0.45 27.83 -18.50
N PHE A 237 -0.51 26.66 -19.14
CA PHE A 237 -0.42 26.60 -20.60
C PHE A 237 -1.80 26.72 -21.22
N SER A 238 -1.94 27.61 -22.20
CA SER A 238 -3.23 27.90 -22.83
C SER A 238 -3.06 28.42 -24.24
N GLN A 239 -4.11 28.34 -25.05
CA GLN A 239 -4.21 28.96 -26.36
C GLN A 239 -4.35 30.48 -26.19
N LEU A 240 -3.37 31.25 -26.65
CA LEU A 240 -3.42 32.71 -26.59
C LEU A 240 -4.29 33.26 -27.72
N SER A 241 -5.36 33.97 -27.38
CA SER A 241 -6.22 34.69 -28.33
C SER A 241 -6.00 36.20 -28.21
N ILE A 242 -5.76 36.86 -29.34
CA ILE A 242 -5.62 38.31 -29.43
C ILE A 242 -6.50 38.81 -30.57
N ASN A 243 -7.47 39.67 -30.27
CA ASN A 243 -8.43 40.20 -31.25
C ASN A 243 -9.11 39.09 -32.08
N GLY A 244 -9.46 37.97 -31.43
CA GLY A 244 -10.07 36.80 -32.07
C GLY A 244 -9.11 35.87 -32.83
N ASN A 245 -7.81 36.20 -32.91
CA ASN A 245 -6.81 35.37 -33.57
C ASN A 245 -6.06 34.50 -32.56
N ASN A 246 -6.09 33.17 -32.78
CA ASN A 246 -5.32 32.22 -31.97
C ASN A 246 -3.83 32.24 -32.37
N GLN A 247 -2.96 32.57 -31.41
CA GLN A 247 -1.50 32.61 -31.55
C GLN A 247 -0.81 31.31 -31.10
N GLY A 248 -1.59 30.32 -30.66
CA GLY A 248 -1.12 29.03 -30.19
C GLY A 248 -0.80 29.01 -28.70
N VAL A 249 -0.16 27.92 -28.27
CA VAL A 249 0.14 27.64 -26.86
C VAL A 249 1.19 28.60 -26.29
N HIS A 250 0.87 29.24 -25.17
CA HIS A 250 1.74 30.12 -24.39
C HIS A 250 1.69 29.77 -22.89
N ALA A 251 2.63 30.30 -22.11
CA ALA A 251 2.75 30.04 -20.68
C ALA A 251 2.54 31.32 -19.84
N PHE A 252 1.64 31.25 -18.86
CA PHE A 252 1.25 32.37 -18.02
C PHE A 252 1.41 32.03 -16.54
N ILE A 253 1.78 33.00 -15.72
CA ILE A 253 1.73 32.85 -14.26
C ILE A 253 0.34 33.26 -13.75
N ALA A 254 -0.32 32.36 -13.03
CA ALA A 254 -1.56 32.66 -12.32
C ALA A 254 -1.42 32.33 -10.82
N GLN A 255 -1.89 33.24 -9.97
CA GLN A 255 -2.08 32.95 -8.55
C GLN A 255 -3.38 32.14 -8.40
N ILE A 256 -3.29 31.00 -7.71
CA ILE A 256 -4.42 30.09 -7.51
C ILE A 256 -4.86 30.01 -6.05
N ARG A 257 -4.01 30.45 -5.11
CA ARG A 257 -4.37 30.62 -3.69
C ARG A 257 -3.83 31.91 -3.12
N ASP A 258 -4.57 32.47 -2.16
CA ASP A 258 -4.15 33.63 -1.39
C ASP A 258 -3.07 33.27 -0.34
N ALA A 259 -2.61 34.26 0.42
CA ALA A 259 -1.61 34.07 1.48
C ALA A 259 -2.09 33.17 2.64
N ASN A 260 -3.41 33.02 2.81
CA ASN A 260 -4.02 32.16 3.82
C ASN A 260 -4.24 30.73 3.31
N GLY A 261 -3.97 30.45 2.02
CA GLY A 261 -4.17 29.15 1.38
C GLY A 261 -5.57 28.93 0.80
N ASN A 262 -6.45 29.95 0.83
CA ASN A 262 -7.77 29.86 0.22
C ASN A 262 -7.65 29.92 -1.31
N ILE A 263 -8.48 29.17 -2.02
CA ILE A 263 -8.54 29.24 -3.48
C ILE A 263 -8.99 30.64 -3.90
N CYS A 264 -8.27 31.25 -4.83
CA CYS A 264 -8.62 32.60 -5.32
C CYS A 264 -9.99 32.61 -6.02
N PRO A 265 -10.69 33.76 -6.04
CA PRO A 265 -11.96 33.90 -6.76
C PRO A 265 -11.85 33.44 -8.22
N ASN A 266 -12.95 32.89 -8.75
CA ASN A 266 -13.06 32.41 -10.12
C ASN A 266 -12.12 31.24 -10.47
N ILE A 267 -11.57 30.57 -9.46
CA ILE A 267 -10.79 29.35 -9.63
C ILE A 267 -11.49 28.23 -8.88
N ARG A 268 -11.62 27.07 -9.53
CA ARG A 268 -12.04 25.84 -8.88
C ARG A 268 -10.87 24.87 -8.89
N ILE A 269 -10.62 24.21 -7.76
CA ILE A 269 -9.63 23.15 -7.64
C ILE A 269 -10.30 21.93 -7.02
N ALA A 270 -10.00 20.75 -7.56
CA ALA A 270 -10.41 19.48 -6.97
C ALA A 270 -9.24 18.49 -6.97
N ASP A 271 -9.21 17.58 -6.01
CA ASP A 271 -8.22 16.50 -5.98
C ASP A 271 -8.46 15.49 -7.12
N CYS A 272 -7.40 14.85 -7.58
CA CYS A 272 -7.46 13.66 -8.45
C CYS A 272 -7.66 12.36 -7.65
N GLY A 273 -7.49 12.38 -6.33
CA GLY A 273 -7.69 11.26 -5.43
C GLY A 273 -6.48 10.33 -5.30
N HIS A 274 -6.74 9.13 -4.80
CA HIS A 274 -5.73 8.10 -4.55
C HIS A 274 -5.17 7.53 -5.86
N LYS A 275 -3.87 7.26 -5.89
CA LYS A 275 -3.13 6.75 -7.04
C LYS A 275 -2.45 5.42 -6.70
N ILE A 276 -2.04 4.65 -7.72
CA ILE A 276 -1.26 3.41 -7.54
C ILE A 276 0.02 3.63 -6.72
N GLY A 277 0.64 4.80 -6.88
CA GLY A 277 1.77 5.33 -6.13
C GLY A 277 1.82 6.85 -6.25
N LEU A 278 2.85 7.49 -5.69
CA LEU A 278 3.00 8.94 -5.60
C LEU A 278 1.91 9.60 -4.74
N ASN A 279 1.45 8.93 -3.69
CA ASN A 279 0.37 9.46 -2.86
C ASN A 279 0.78 10.65 -1.99
N GLY A 280 2.09 10.85 -1.75
CA GLY A 280 2.63 12.09 -1.17
C GLY A 280 2.54 13.32 -2.11
N VAL A 281 2.19 13.13 -3.38
CA VAL A 281 1.93 14.21 -4.34
C VAL A 281 0.42 14.47 -4.45
N ASP A 282 0.02 15.69 -4.14
CA ASP A 282 -1.35 16.20 -4.21
C ASP A 282 -1.68 16.70 -5.63
N ASN A 283 -1.86 15.75 -6.57
CA ASN A 283 -2.29 16.06 -7.93
C ASN A 283 -3.71 16.62 -7.94
N GLY A 284 -3.88 17.80 -8.52
CA GLY A 284 -5.19 18.46 -8.60
C GLY A 284 -5.65 18.70 -10.03
N ARG A 285 -6.92 19.09 -10.09
CA ARG A 285 -7.65 19.53 -11.27
C ARG A 285 -7.95 21.01 -11.11
N ILE A 286 -7.82 21.81 -12.17
CA ILE A 286 -8.01 23.26 -12.08
C ILE A 286 -8.94 23.73 -13.21
N TRP A 287 -9.94 24.53 -12.85
CA TRP A 287 -10.78 25.29 -13.78
C TRP A 287 -10.59 26.77 -13.53
N PHE A 288 -10.50 27.55 -14.60
CA PHE A 288 -10.43 29.00 -14.58
C PHE A 288 -11.72 29.57 -15.17
N ASP A 289 -12.40 30.45 -14.43
CA ASP A 289 -13.59 31.15 -14.88
C ASP A 289 -13.26 32.63 -15.13
N ASN A 290 -12.75 32.94 -16.33
CA ASN A 290 -12.40 34.31 -16.72
C ASN A 290 -11.45 34.99 -15.73
N VAL A 291 -10.42 34.27 -15.28
CA VAL A 291 -9.44 34.73 -14.30
C VAL A 291 -8.54 35.79 -14.94
N ARG A 292 -8.54 36.99 -14.35
CA ARG A 292 -7.73 38.13 -14.83
C ARG A 292 -6.35 38.10 -14.22
N ILE A 293 -5.32 38.26 -15.05
CA ILE A 293 -3.92 38.39 -14.63
C ILE A 293 -3.26 39.58 -15.35
N PRO A 294 -2.27 40.24 -14.73
CA PRO A 294 -1.52 41.31 -15.38
C PRO A 294 -0.82 40.83 -16.66
N ARG A 295 -0.67 41.72 -17.64
CA ARG A 295 0.06 41.42 -18.88
C ARG A 295 1.50 40.94 -18.62
N GLU A 296 2.13 41.45 -17.58
CA GLU A 296 3.49 41.08 -17.17
C GLU A 296 3.61 39.63 -16.70
N ASN A 297 2.51 38.92 -16.45
CA ASN A 297 2.50 37.50 -16.08
C ASN A 297 2.64 36.56 -17.29
N LEU A 298 2.62 37.07 -18.53
CA LEU A 298 3.06 36.32 -19.71
C LEU A 298 4.57 36.10 -19.65
N LEU A 299 4.99 34.84 -19.65
CA LEU A 299 6.40 34.46 -19.75
C LEU A 299 6.91 34.71 -21.18
N ASN A 300 7.55 35.86 -21.37
CA ASN A 300 7.71 36.48 -22.69
C ASN A 300 9.06 36.30 -23.40
N SER A 301 9.84 35.26 -23.09
CA SER A 301 11.14 35.03 -23.77
C SER A 301 10.98 34.56 -25.23
N VAL A 302 9.88 33.85 -25.54
CA VAL A 302 9.58 33.31 -26.88
C VAL A 302 8.71 34.27 -27.70
N ALA A 303 7.71 34.87 -27.05
CA ALA A 303 6.79 35.83 -27.64
C ALA A 303 6.24 36.76 -26.57
N ASP A 304 5.90 37.98 -26.95
CA ASP A 304 5.35 39.02 -26.08
C ASP A 304 4.08 39.64 -26.69
N VAL A 305 3.35 40.38 -25.86
CA VAL A 305 2.19 41.18 -26.27
C VAL A 305 2.38 42.60 -25.79
N SER A 306 2.35 43.55 -26.71
CA SER A 306 2.46 44.98 -26.37
C SER A 306 1.18 45.49 -25.68
N PRO A 307 1.24 46.63 -24.95
CA PRO A 307 0.06 47.20 -24.31
C PRO A 307 -1.11 47.46 -25.26
N ASP A 308 -0.84 47.84 -26.52
CA ASP A 308 -1.82 48.04 -27.59
C ASP A 308 -2.28 46.73 -28.27
N GLY A 309 -1.87 45.56 -27.77
CA GLY A 309 -2.35 44.26 -28.23
C GLY A 309 -1.66 43.73 -29.50
N GLN A 310 -0.45 44.19 -29.81
CA GLN A 310 0.35 43.61 -30.90
C GLN A 310 1.11 42.38 -30.42
N TYR A 311 1.03 41.32 -31.22
CA TYR A 311 1.79 40.09 -30.98
C TYR A 311 3.23 40.22 -31.50
N LEU A 312 4.21 39.96 -30.65
CA LEU A 312 5.63 40.13 -30.94
C LEU A 312 6.36 38.80 -30.75
N SER A 313 7.07 38.31 -31.76
CA SER A 313 7.92 37.12 -31.62
C SER A 313 9.09 37.16 -32.60
N ALA A 314 10.28 36.76 -32.13
CA ALA A 314 11.43 36.56 -33.00
C ALA A 314 11.30 35.28 -33.85
N ILE A 315 10.44 34.33 -33.44
CA ILE A 315 10.21 33.06 -34.13
C ILE A 315 8.94 33.16 -34.98
N LYS A 316 9.15 33.44 -36.28
CA LYS A 316 8.05 33.62 -37.24
C LYS A 316 7.25 32.33 -37.46
N ASP A 317 7.95 31.20 -37.56
CA ASP A 317 7.33 29.90 -37.83
C ASP A 317 6.56 29.36 -36.61
N PRO A 318 5.24 29.09 -36.71
CA PRO A 318 4.44 28.62 -35.59
C PRO A 318 4.87 27.25 -35.03
N ASP A 319 5.38 26.35 -35.87
CA ASP A 319 5.84 25.02 -35.43
C ASP A 319 7.12 25.13 -34.60
N GLN A 320 8.08 25.95 -35.04
CA GLN A 320 9.30 26.24 -34.29
C GLN A 320 8.99 26.93 -32.96
N ARG A 321 7.99 27.83 -32.95
CA ARG A 321 7.56 28.53 -31.74
C ARG A 321 6.95 27.57 -30.73
N PHE A 322 6.06 26.68 -31.19
CA PHE A 322 5.49 25.61 -30.37
C PHE A 322 6.58 24.68 -29.81
N ALA A 323 7.55 24.28 -30.65
CA ALA A 323 8.69 23.48 -30.20
C ALA A 323 9.52 24.18 -29.12
N ALA A 324 9.68 25.51 -29.20
CA ALA A 324 10.35 26.30 -28.16
C ALA A 324 9.60 26.25 -26.82
N PHE A 325 8.25 26.28 -26.84
CA PHE A 325 7.43 26.11 -25.63
C PHE A 325 7.43 24.69 -25.05
N LEU A 326 7.87 23.68 -25.80
CA LEU A 326 8.07 22.33 -25.28
C LEU A 326 9.49 22.07 -24.77
N ALA A 327 10.45 22.97 -25.03
CA ALA A 327 11.86 22.75 -24.73
C ALA A 327 12.15 22.39 -23.26
N PRO A 328 11.49 22.98 -22.24
CA PRO A 328 11.76 22.65 -20.84
C PRO A 328 11.45 21.21 -20.42
N LEU A 329 10.56 20.51 -21.13
CA LEU A 329 10.26 19.09 -20.89
C LEU A 329 11.50 18.20 -21.05
N THR A 330 12.51 18.68 -21.79
CA THR A 330 13.83 18.02 -21.90
C THR A 330 14.48 17.82 -20.53
N SER A 331 14.35 18.79 -19.61
CA SER A 331 14.87 18.66 -18.25
C SER A 331 14.16 17.54 -17.47
N GLY A 332 12.84 17.45 -17.63
CA GLY A 332 12.03 16.37 -17.05
C GLY A 332 12.50 15.00 -17.54
N ARG A 333 12.69 14.83 -18.85
CA ARG A 333 13.21 13.57 -19.42
C ARG A 333 14.58 13.17 -18.89
N VAL A 334 15.50 14.14 -18.74
CA VAL A 334 16.82 13.89 -18.16
C VAL A 334 16.69 13.38 -16.72
N THR A 335 15.93 14.10 -15.87
CA THR A 335 15.77 13.72 -14.46
C THR A 335 15.08 12.37 -14.27
N ILE A 336 14.06 12.06 -15.06
CA ILE A 336 13.36 10.76 -15.01
C ILE A 336 14.27 9.62 -15.44
N ALA A 337 14.95 9.75 -16.57
CA ALA A 337 15.86 8.73 -17.08
C ALA A 337 16.93 8.37 -16.03
N VAL A 338 17.51 9.40 -15.39
CA VAL A 338 18.48 9.23 -14.32
C VAL A 338 17.85 8.55 -13.09
N SER A 339 16.71 9.05 -12.62
CA SER A 339 16.00 8.55 -11.44
C SER A 339 15.61 7.06 -11.58
N ALA A 340 15.17 6.65 -12.77
CA ALA A 340 14.85 5.26 -13.09
C ALA A 340 16.01 4.31 -12.79
N ILE A 341 17.24 4.69 -13.14
CA ILE A 341 18.42 3.85 -12.93
C ILE A 341 18.83 3.77 -11.48
N TYR A 342 18.65 4.83 -10.71
CA TYR A 342 18.88 4.80 -9.27
C TYR A 342 17.89 3.88 -8.53
N SER A 343 16.62 3.82 -8.96
CA SER A 343 15.65 2.83 -8.48
C SER A 343 16.06 1.38 -8.84
N SER A 344 16.55 1.14 -10.07
CA SER A 344 17.14 -0.15 -10.45
C SER A 344 18.32 -0.54 -9.56
N LYS A 345 19.20 0.41 -9.20
CA LYS A 345 20.34 0.17 -8.30
C LYS A 345 19.89 -0.33 -6.93
N ILE A 346 18.89 0.33 -6.30
CA ILE A 346 18.35 -0.12 -5.00
C ILE A 346 17.80 -1.53 -5.08
N SER A 347 16.93 -1.80 -6.06
CA SER A 347 16.23 -3.08 -6.14
C SER A 347 17.18 -4.25 -6.44
N LEU A 348 18.16 -4.05 -7.32
CA LEU A 348 19.22 -5.02 -7.56
C LEU A 348 20.10 -5.24 -6.34
N ALA A 349 20.45 -4.18 -5.60
CA ALA A 349 21.22 -4.31 -4.36
C ALA A 349 20.46 -5.15 -3.31
N ILE A 350 19.17 -4.92 -3.15
CA ILE A 350 18.32 -5.70 -2.22
C ILE A 350 18.25 -7.16 -2.68
N ALA A 351 17.86 -7.41 -3.93
CA ALA A 351 17.66 -8.77 -4.43
C ALA A 351 18.95 -9.58 -4.45
N ILE A 352 20.07 -9.02 -4.93
CA ILE A 352 21.35 -9.74 -4.99
C ILE A 352 21.88 -10.07 -3.59
N ARG A 353 21.82 -9.13 -2.64
CA ARG A 353 22.25 -9.40 -1.26
C ARG A 353 21.38 -10.45 -0.58
N TYR A 354 20.07 -10.40 -0.81
CA TYR A 354 19.15 -11.45 -0.35
C TYR A 354 19.51 -12.81 -0.99
N SER A 355 19.74 -12.88 -2.29
CA SER A 355 20.08 -14.13 -3.00
C SER A 355 21.46 -14.70 -2.62
N LEU A 356 22.36 -13.89 -2.06
CA LEU A 356 23.65 -14.32 -1.51
C LEU A 356 23.57 -14.85 -0.07
N THR A 357 22.40 -14.79 0.56
CA THR A 357 22.21 -15.22 1.96
C THR A 357 21.04 -16.18 2.13
N ARG A 358 20.06 -16.14 1.24
CA ARG A 358 18.94 -17.08 1.19
C ARG A 358 19.38 -18.39 0.53
N ARG A 359 19.21 -19.49 1.27
CA ARG A 359 19.34 -20.86 0.76
C ARG A 359 17.97 -21.45 0.45
N ALA A 360 17.89 -22.25 -0.61
CA ALA A 360 16.70 -23.03 -0.94
C ALA A 360 17.07 -24.19 -1.86
N PHE A 361 16.46 -25.36 -1.63
CA PHE A 361 16.69 -26.61 -2.38
C PHE A 361 18.14 -27.14 -2.29
N SER A 362 18.34 -28.42 -2.57
CA SER A 362 19.66 -29.04 -2.67
C SER A 362 19.88 -29.64 -4.06
N VAL A 363 21.15 -29.68 -4.49
CA VAL A 363 21.57 -30.28 -5.77
C VAL A 363 21.55 -31.81 -5.70
N THR A 364 21.77 -32.38 -4.52
CA THR A 364 21.74 -33.82 -4.28
C THR A 364 20.68 -34.15 -3.24
N PRO A 365 20.04 -35.33 -3.29
CA PRO A 365 19.19 -35.80 -2.20
C PRO A 365 19.94 -35.72 -0.86
N ASN A 366 19.35 -35.06 0.14
CA ASN A 366 19.92 -34.82 1.47
C ASN A 366 21.22 -33.99 1.53
N GLY A 367 21.61 -33.28 0.47
CA GLY A 367 22.71 -32.33 0.51
C GLY A 367 22.33 -31.01 1.21
N PRO A 368 23.31 -30.15 1.55
CA PRO A 368 23.01 -28.83 2.09
C PRO A 368 22.24 -27.99 1.06
N GLU A 369 21.42 -27.06 1.56
CA GLU A 369 20.76 -26.11 0.68
C GLU A 369 21.75 -25.11 0.09
N VAL A 370 21.51 -24.73 -1.16
CA VAL A 370 22.39 -23.89 -1.97
C VAL A 370 21.89 -22.45 -1.98
N LEU A 371 22.79 -21.47 -2.05
CA LEU A 371 22.38 -20.05 -2.12
C LEU A 371 21.59 -19.81 -3.41
N LEU A 372 20.59 -18.94 -3.37
CA LEU A 372 19.79 -18.64 -4.55
C LEU A 372 20.68 -18.17 -5.72
N LEU A 373 21.67 -17.31 -5.48
CA LEU A 373 22.56 -16.81 -6.52
C LEU A 373 23.58 -17.84 -7.05
N ASP A 374 23.72 -19.01 -6.43
CA ASP A 374 24.50 -20.12 -6.99
C ASP A 374 23.76 -20.83 -8.14
N TYR A 375 22.43 -20.72 -8.20
CA TYR A 375 21.64 -21.34 -9.27
C TYR A 375 21.80 -20.57 -10.59
N PRO A 376 22.19 -21.23 -11.71
CA PRO A 376 22.29 -20.57 -13.01
C PRO A 376 20.99 -19.89 -13.47
N SER A 377 19.85 -20.48 -13.12
CA SER A 377 18.52 -19.89 -13.39
C SER A 377 18.33 -18.57 -12.66
N HIS A 378 18.76 -18.45 -11.40
CA HIS A 378 18.64 -17.23 -10.61
C HIS A 378 19.65 -16.16 -11.05
N GLN A 379 20.87 -16.57 -11.40
CA GLN A 379 21.88 -15.69 -12.01
C GLN A 379 21.34 -15.06 -13.30
N ARG A 380 20.70 -15.85 -14.16
CA ARG A 380 20.13 -15.40 -15.44
C ARG A 380 19.03 -14.35 -15.27
N ARG A 381 18.32 -14.34 -14.13
CA ARG A 381 17.32 -13.32 -13.80
C ARG A 381 17.97 -11.99 -13.44
N LEU A 382 18.96 -11.99 -12.53
CA LEU A 382 19.47 -10.76 -11.91
C LEU A 382 20.73 -10.18 -12.60
N LEU A 383 21.68 -10.99 -13.03
CA LEU A 383 22.98 -10.52 -13.50
C LEU A 383 22.93 -9.79 -14.86
N PRO A 384 22.09 -10.18 -15.83
CA PRO A 384 21.91 -9.39 -17.05
C PRO A 384 21.27 -8.02 -16.78
N LEU A 385 20.31 -7.96 -15.84
CA LEU A 385 19.71 -6.69 -15.40
C LEU A 385 20.73 -5.79 -14.70
N LEU A 386 21.62 -6.40 -13.89
CA LEU A 386 22.75 -5.70 -13.28
C LEU A 386 23.65 -5.06 -14.34
N ALA A 387 24.08 -5.83 -15.34
CA ALA A 387 24.92 -5.31 -16.42
C ALA A 387 24.24 -4.18 -17.22
N LYS A 388 22.93 -4.30 -17.49
CA LYS A 388 22.13 -3.23 -18.10
C LYS A 388 22.08 -1.97 -17.22
N THR A 389 21.90 -2.10 -15.91
CA THR A 389 21.93 -0.96 -14.97
C THR A 389 23.28 -0.24 -14.98
N TYR A 390 24.41 -0.95 -15.12
CA TYR A 390 25.73 -0.31 -15.29
C TYR A 390 25.83 0.48 -16.59
N ALA A 391 25.47 -0.15 -17.72
CA ALA A 391 25.49 0.51 -19.02
C ALA A 391 24.64 1.78 -19.02
N MET A 392 23.45 1.68 -18.45
CA MET A 392 22.51 2.79 -18.35
C MET A 392 22.92 3.84 -17.31
N SER A 393 23.77 3.51 -16.32
CA SER A 393 24.36 4.51 -15.42
C SER A 393 25.33 5.43 -16.16
N PHE A 394 26.15 4.89 -17.07
CA PHE A 394 27.01 5.71 -17.94
C PHE A 394 26.18 6.57 -18.91
N ALA A 395 25.13 5.99 -19.49
CA ALA A 395 24.19 6.71 -20.35
C ALA A 395 23.49 7.86 -19.61
N ALA A 396 23.08 7.65 -18.36
CA ALA A 396 22.47 8.68 -17.51
C ALA A 396 23.45 9.83 -17.19
N ASN A 397 24.72 9.53 -16.92
CA ASN A 397 25.75 10.57 -16.72
C ASN A 397 26.05 11.35 -18.00
N TYR A 398 26.16 10.67 -19.13
CA TYR A 398 26.28 11.31 -20.43
C TYR A 398 25.10 12.27 -20.68
N LEU A 399 23.87 11.82 -20.40
CA LEU A 399 22.66 12.60 -20.55
C LEU A 399 22.65 13.87 -19.67
N LYS A 400 23.06 13.78 -18.40
CA LYS A 400 23.26 14.95 -17.53
C LYS A 400 24.28 15.91 -18.13
N MET A 401 25.41 15.39 -18.62
CA MET A 401 26.50 16.22 -19.14
C MET A 401 26.10 16.98 -20.42
N ILE A 402 25.42 16.32 -21.37
CA ILE A 402 24.93 17.00 -22.58
C ILE A 402 23.84 18.02 -22.25
N TYR A 403 23.03 17.79 -21.21
CA TYR A 403 22.03 18.75 -20.76
C TYR A 403 22.70 19.99 -20.14
N VAL A 404 23.65 19.82 -19.23
CA VAL A 404 24.31 20.96 -18.56
C VAL A 404 25.21 21.74 -19.51
N LYS A 405 25.85 21.08 -20.48
CA LYS A 405 26.68 21.71 -21.52
C LYS A 405 25.90 22.10 -22.78
N ARG A 406 24.56 22.08 -22.74
CA ARG A 406 23.73 22.30 -23.93
C ARG A 406 23.99 23.67 -24.56
N THR A 407 24.20 23.65 -25.87
CA THR A 407 24.17 24.82 -26.74
C THR A 407 22.95 24.74 -27.68
N PRO A 408 22.55 25.84 -28.34
CA PRO A 408 21.48 25.83 -29.34
C PRO A 408 21.64 24.73 -30.40
N GLU A 409 22.87 24.44 -30.83
CA GLU A 409 23.18 23.42 -31.85
C GLU A 409 22.98 22.00 -31.30
N SER A 410 23.23 21.79 -30.01
CA SER A 410 23.10 20.48 -29.36
C SER A 410 21.65 20.13 -28.97
N ASN A 411 20.73 21.10 -28.97
CA ASN A 411 19.34 20.91 -28.50
C ASN A 411 18.61 19.78 -29.24
N LYS A 412 18.84 19.64 -30.55
CA LYS A 412 18.24 18.54 -31.33
C LYS A 412 18.75 17.19 -30.86
N THR A 413 20.06 17.04 -30.69
CA THR A 413 20.67 15.80 -30.19
C THR A 413 20.21 15.50 -28.78
N LEU A 414 20.19 16.50 -27.89
CA LEU A 414 19.70 16.37 -26.53
C LEU A 414 18.22 15.92 -26.51
N HIS A 415 17.36 16.50 -27.34
CA HIS A 415 15.96 16.10 -27.45
C HIS A 415 15.83 14.62 -27.85
N VAL A 416 16.51 14.19 -28.92
CA VAL A 416 16.42 12.80 -29.41
C VAL A 416 17.00 11.81 -28.41
N VAL A 417 18.18 12.09 -27.86
CA VAL A 417 18.85 11.20 -26.88
C VAL A 417 18.06 11.14 -25.58
N SER A 418 17.54 12.27 -25.08
CA SER A 418 16.69 12.26 -23.87
C SER A 418 15.39 11.50 -24.08
N SER A 419 14.74 11.59 -25.25
CA SER A 419 13.56 10.77 -25.58
C SER A 419 13.88 9.27 -25.58
N ALA A 420 14.96 8.88 -26.29
CA ALA A 420 15.42 7.50 -26.36
C ALA A 420 15.77 6.93 -24.98
N PHE A 421 16.59 7.66 -24.22
CA PHE A 421 17.08 7.19 -22.92
C PHE A 421 15.97 7.19 -21.88
N LYS A 422 15.07 8.19 -21.85
CA LYS A 422 13.92 8.17 -20.94
C LYS A 422 13.11 6.90 -21.17
N ALA A 423 12.75 6.59 -22.41
CA ALA A 423 11.95 5.40 -22.70
C ALA A 423 12.69 4.10 -22.37
N ALA A 424 13.93 3.93 -22.83
CA ALA A 424 14.71 2.72 -22.60
C ALA A 424 15.03 2.46 -21.11
N LEU A 425 15.43 3.51 -20.37
CA LEU A 425 15.84 3.38 -18.97
C LEU A 425 14.63 3.14 -18.05
N THR A 426 13.47 3.74 -18.33
CA THR A 426 12.24 3.54 -17.54
C THR A 426 11.64 2.15 -17.76
N TRP A 427 11.63 1.64 -19.00
CA TRP A 427 11.25 0.24 -19.26
C TRP A 427 12.19 -0.75 -18.58
N HIS A 428 13.50 -0.47 -18.59
CA HIS A 428 14.48 -1.28 -17.85
C HIS A 428 14.22 -1.25 -16.34
N ASN A 429 13.91 -0.09 -15.76
CA ASN A 429 13.57 0.03 -14.34
C ASN A 429 12.32 -0.79 -13.97
N MET A 430 11.24 -0.71 -14.75
CA MET A 430 10.02 -1.50 -14.47
C MET A 430 10.28 -3.00 -14.52
N ARG A 431 11.01 -3.47 -15.54
CA ARG A 431 11.42 -4.87 -15.64
C ARG A 431 12.31 -5.27 -14.46
N THR A 432 13.26 -4.42 -14.07
CA THR A 432 14.18 -4.68 -12.98
C THR A 432 13.47 -4.78 -11.64
N LEU A 433 12.57 -3.85 -11.34
CA LEU A 433 11.78 -3.85 -10.11
C LEU A 433 10.90 -5.10 -10.01
N GLN A 434 10.22 -5.47 -11.09
CA GLN A 434 9.40 -6.68 -11.12
C GLN A 434 10.23 -7.94 -10.87
N GLU A 435 11.33 -8.11 -11.60
CA GLU A 435 12.20 -9.28 -11.47
C GLU A 435 12.88 -9.35 -10.10
N CYS A 436 13.33 -8.23 -9.54
CA CYS A 436 13.94 -8.18 -8.21
C CYS A 436 12.92 -8.57 -7.12
N ARG A 437 11.67 -8.10 -7.22
CA ARG A 437 10.59 -8.49 -6.30
C ARG A 437 10.34 -9.99 -6.34
N GLU A 438 10.20 -10.56 -7.54
CA GLU A 438 9.96 -11.99 -7.72
C GLU A 438 11.16 -12.86 -7.34
N ALA A 439 12.39 -12.39 -7.58
CA ALA A 439 13.60 -13.08 -7.18
C ALA A 439 13.72 -13.19 -5.65
N CYS A 440 13.10 -12.29 -4.89
CA CYS A 440 13.02 -12.37 -3.43
C CYS A 440 11.95 -13.36 -2.92
N GLY A 441 11.16 -13.99 -3.81
CA GLY A 441 10.08 -14.91 -3.44
C GLY A 441 9.01 -14.25 -2.56
N GLY A 442 8.49 -14.98 -1.57
CA GLY A 442 7.49 -14.45 -0.63
C GLY A 442 7.99 -13.25 0.18
N GLN A 443 9.29 -13.18 0.49
CA GLN A 443 9.87 -12.00 1.16
C GLN A 443 9.79 -10.75 0.28
N GLY A 444 9.68 -10.91 -1.04
CA GLY A 444 9.48 -9.81 -1.99
C GLY A 444 8.10 -9.14 -1.91
N LEU A 445 7.12 -9.75 -1.25
CA LEU A 445 5.77 -9.17 -1.07
C LEU A 445 5.63 -8.33 0.21
N LYS A 446 6.58 -8.45 1.14
CA LYS A 446 6.55 -7.69 2.39
C LYS A 446 6.72 -6.19 2.13
N THR A 447 5.99 -5.35 2.86
CA THR A 447 6.18 -3.89 2.89
C THR A 447 7.66 -3.53 3.13
N GLU A 448 8.34 -4.28 4.00
CA GLU A 448 9.76 -4.13 4.33
C GLU A 448 10.71 -4.34 3.15
N ASN A 449 10.34 -5.15 2.15
CA ASN A 449 11.17 -5.39 0.97
C ASN A 449 11.40 -4.10 0.18
N ARG A 450 10.45 -3.16 0.24
CA ARG A 450 10.47 -1.85 -0.44
C ARG A 450 10.45 -1.90 -1.97
N VAL A 451 10.93 -2.95 -2.63
CA VAL A 451 10.94 -3.07 -4.11
C VAL A 451 9.52 -3.05 -4.66
N GLY A 452 8.57 -3.71 -3.98
CA GLY A 452 7.13 -3.64 -4.33
C GLY A 452 6.60 -2.20 -4.36
N HIS A 453 6.88 -1.41 -3.32
CA HIS A 453 6.49 0.00 -3.28
C HIS A 453 7.20 0.85 -4.33
N LEU A 454 8.51 0.65 -4.52
CA LEU A 454 9.26 1.34 -5.58
C LEU A 454 8.65 1.06 -6.96
N LYS A 455 8.21 -0.18 -7.22
CA LYS A 455 7.49 -0.51 -8.46
C LYS A 455 6.25 0.35 -8.62
N SER A 456 5.39 0.43 -7.61
CA SER A 456 4.16 1.22 -7.66
C SER A 456 4.41 2.73 -7.80
N GLU A 457 5.42 3.25 -7.10
CA GLU A 457 5.81 4.66 -7.15
C GLU A 457 6.37 5.05 -8.53
N TYR A 458 7.26 4.23 -9.10
CA TYR A 458 7.98 4.55 -10.34
C TYR A 458 7.23 4.16 -11.62
N ASP A 459 6.09 3.46 -11.53
CA ASP A 459 5.29 2.99 -12.68
C ASP A 459 4.93 4.13 -13.65
N VAL A 460 4.57 5.29 -13.09
CA VAL A 460 4.22 6.51 -13.83
C VAL A 460 5.32 7.01 -14.77
N GLN A 461 6.58 6.63 -14.54
CA GLN A 461 7.71 7.09 -15.35
C GLN A 461 7.66 6.62 -16.79
N SER A 462 6.89 5.56 -17.08
CA SER A 462 6.65 5.12 -18.45
C SER A 462 5.68 6.04 -19.20
N THR A 463 4.91 6.87 -18.47
CA THR A 463 3.81 7.68 -19.01
C THR A 463 4.12 9.18 -19.04
N PHE A 464 4.58 9.76 -17.93
CA PHE A 464 4.79 11.22 -17.87
C PHE A 464 6.06 11.68 -18.61
N GLU A 465 6.19 12.99 -18.87
CA GLU A 465 7.26 13.58 -19.70
C GLU A 465 7.38 12.99 -21.12
N GLY A 466 6.27 12.43 -21.60
CA GLY A 466 6.10 11.76 -22.88
C GLY A 466 5.95 10.25 -22.71
N ASP A 467 4.85 9.70 -23.23
CA ASP A 467 4.65 8.25 -23.31
C ASP A 467 5.83 7.59 -24.03
N ASN A 468 6.33 6.47 -23.49
CA ASN A 468 7.54 5.84 -24.01
C ASN A 468 7.43 5.42 -25.48
N ASN A 469 6.26 4.95 -25.94
CA ASN A 469 6.06 4.55 -27.34
C ASN A 469 6.05 5.77 -28.27
N VAL A 470 5.36 6.84 -27.85
CA VAL A 470 5.37 8.12 -28.57
C VAL A 470 6.79 8.69 -28.66
N LEU A 471 7.58 8.61 -27.59
CA LEU A 471 8.97 9.05 -27.58
C LEU A 471 9.84 8.20 -28.52
N MET A 472 9.66 6.88 -28.57
CA MET A 472 10.38 6.03 -29.52
C MET A 472 10.04 6.38 -30.98
N GLN A 473 8.78 6.70 -31.27
CA GLN A 473 8.40 7.22 -32.59
C GLN A 473 9.07 8.57 -32.89
N GLN A 474 9.19 9.47 -31.92
CA GLN A 474 9.92 10.74 -32.10
C GLN A 474 11.39 10.52 -32.46
N VAL A 475 12.04 9.54 -31.83
CA VAL A 475 13.42 9.15 -32.14
C VAL A 475 13.52 8.69 -33.60
N SER A 476 12.70 7.73 -34.01
CA SER A 476 12.74 7.19 -35.37
C SER A 476 12.39 8.21 -36.44
N LYS A 477 11.45 9.12 -36.14
CA LYS A 477 11.13 10.27 -37.01
C LYS A 477 12.34 11.20 -37.18
N ALA A 478 13.08 11.47 -36.12
CA ALA A 478 14.26 12.33 -36.18
C ALA A 478 15.40 11.66 -36.97
N LEU A 479 15.60 10.35 -36.80
CA LEU A 479 16.58 9.57 -37.56
C LEU A 479 16.24 9.54 -39.05
N LEU A 480 14.98 9.29 -39.40
CA LEU A 480 14.51 9.33 -40.79
C LEU A 480 14.73 10.71 -41.42
N ALA A 481 14.46 11.79 -40.67
CA ALA A 481 14.66 13.15 -41.15
C ALA A 481 16.14 13.45 -41.46
N GLU A 482 17.06 13.05 -40.58
CA GLU A 482 18.51 13.15 -40.85
C GLU A 482 18.92 12.29 -42.04
N TYR A 483 18.38 11.08 -42.13
CA TYR A 483 18.69 10.15 -43.20
C TYR A 483 18.31 10.71 -44.57
N VAL A 484 17.07 11.17 -44.72
CA VAL A 484 16.56 11.77 -45.96
C VAL A 484 17.31 13.05 -46.29
N ALA A 485 17.63 13.89 -45.29
CA ALA A 485 18.38 15.13 -45.51
C ALA A 485 19.81 14.86 -46.01
N ALA A 486 20.51 13.89 -45.45
CA ALA A 486 21.86 13.50 -45.86
C ALA A 486 21.86 12.91 -47.28
N LYS A 487 20.96 11.96 -47.56
CA LYS A 487 20.81 11.34 -48.90
C LYS A 487 20.43 12.35 -49.97
N LYS A 488 19.47 13.25 -49.71
CA LYS A 488 19.05 14.28 -50.66
C LYS A 488 20.15 15.29 -50.98
N ARG A 489 21.01 15.59 -50.02
CA ARG A 489 22.12 16.56 -50.17
C ARG A 489 23.43 15.92 -50.62
N SER A 490 23.47 14.59 -50.78
CA SER A 490 24.70 13.82 -51.01
C SER A 490 25.81 14.17 -50.02
N LYS A 491 25.45 14.39 -48.75
CA LYS A 491 26.38 14.75 -47.67
C LYS A 491 26.61 13.56 -46.74
N PRO A 492 27.78 13.47 -46.07
CA PRO A 492 28.00 12.47 -45.04
C PRO A 492 27.00 12.67 -43.90
N PHE A 493 26.58 11.56 -43.28
CA PHE A 493 25.75 11.55 -42.08
C PHE A 493 26.53 12.17 -40.92
N LYS A 494 25.88 13.06 -40.16
CA LYS A 494 26.47 13.75 -39.01
C LYS A 494 25.40 13.94 -37.93
N GLY A 495 25.77 13.73 -36.67
CA GLY A 495 24.90 13.83 -35.52
C GLY A 495 24.12 12.55 -35.24
N LEU A 496 23.59 12.45 -34.01
CA LEU A 496 22.81 11.30 -33.54
C LEU A 496 23.58 9.96 -33.60
N GLY A 497 24.90 9.95 -33.76
CA GLY A 497 25.67 8.71 -33.91
C GLY A 497 25.46 7.99 -35.25
N LEU A 498 24.84 8.65 -36.24
CA LEU A 498 24.66 8.12 -37.59
C LEU A 498 25.96 8.17 -38.42
N GLU A 499 27.06 8.68 -37.88
CA GLU A 499 28.37 8.72 -38.52
C GLU A 499 28.85 7.33 -38.97
N HIS A 500 28.45 6.28 -38.25
CA HIS A 500 28.76 4.91 -38.63
C HIS A 500 28.22 4.55 -40.03
N MET A 501 27.18 5.22 -40.54
CA MET A 501 26.63 5.01 -41.89
C MET A 501 27.55 5.49 -43.01
N ASN A 502 28.55 6.34 -42.71
CA ASN A 502 29.53 6.80 -43.69
C ASN A 502 30.57 5.73 -44.03
N ASN A 503 30.72 4.72 -43.16
CA ASN A 503 31.67 3.64 -43.32
C ASN A 503 31.06 2.46 -44.11
N SER A 504 31.91 1.58 -44.63
CA SER A 504 31.48 0.31 -45.24
C SER A 504 30.54 -0.47 -44.32
N CYS A 505 29.62 -1.25 -44.90
CA CYS A 505 28.70 -2.07 -44.13
C CYS A 505 29.48 -3.10 -43.30
N PRO A 506 29.23 -3.20 -41.98
CA PRO A 506 29.90 -4.21 -41.17
C PRO A 506 29.59 -5.63 -41.68
N VAL A 507 30.60 -6.50 -41.69
CA VAL A 507 30.47 -7.90 -42.10
C VAL A 507 30.59 -8.79 -40.87
N ILE A 508 29.54 -9.54 -40.58
CA ILE A 508 29.48 -10.43 -39.42
C ILE A 508 30.15 -11.77 -39.77
N PRO A 509 31.10 -12.26 -38.96
CA PRO A 509 31.72 -13.56 -39.20
C PRO A 509 30.66 -14.68 -39.22
N PRO A 510 30.78 -15.67 -40.13
CA PRO A 510 29.79 -16.75 -40.23
C PRO A 510 29.73 -17.62 -38.98
N GLN A 511 30.86 -17.78 -38.27
CA GLN A 511 30.95 -18.54 -37.02
C GLN A 511 31.42 -17.62 -35.88
N LEU A 512 30.61 -17.53 -34.82
CA LEU A 512 30.90 -16.71 -33.66
C LEU A 512 31.52 -17.55 -32.53
N THR A 513 32.79 -17.29 -32.23
CA THR A 513 33.49 -17.87 -31.07
C THR A 513 33.29 -17.00 -29.82
N SER A 514 33.61 -17.55 -28.65
CA SER A 514 33.58 -16.81 -27.38
C SER A 514 34.45 -15.54 -27.41
N SER A 515 35.62 -15.58 -28.05
CA SER A 515 36.50 -14.41 -28.20
C SER A 515 35.91 -13.35 -29.14
N THR A 516 35.31 -13.77 -30.25
CA THR A 516 34.63 -12.86 -31.19
C THR A 516 33.45 -12.16 -30.51
N LEU A 517 32.58 -12.92 -29.83
CA LEU A 517 31.39 -12.40 -29.14
C LEU A 517 31.72 -11.35 -28.06
N ARG A 518 32.88 -11.48 -27.40
CA ARG A 518 33.34 -10.55 -26.34
C ARG A 518 34.14 -9.36 -26.87
N SER A 519 34.50 -9.37 -28.16
CA SER A 519 35.28 -8.29 -28.76
C SER A 519 34.45 -7.01 -28.95
N ILE A 520 35.06 -5.86 -28.66
CA ILE A 520 34.43 -4.54 -28.86
C ILE A 520 34.06 -4.34 -30.34
N GLN A 521 34.90 -4.85 -31.26
CA GLN A 521 34.69 -4.72 -32.69
C GLN A 521 33.39 -5.40 -33.12
N PHE A 522 33.21 -6.70 -32.83
CA PHE A 522 31.99 -7.42 -33.18
C PHE A 522 30.74 -6.77 -32.57
N GLN A 523 30.80 -6.42 -31.28
CA GLN A 523 29.66 -5.83 -30.57
C GLN A 523 29.25 -4.47 -31.16
N THR A 524 30.23 -3.65 -31.54
CA THR A 524 29.97 -2.38 -32.24
C THR A 524 29.38 -2.62 -33.61
N ASP A 525 29.96 -3.55 -34.37
CA ASP A 525 29.59 -3.85 -35.75
C ASP A 525 28.16 -4.37 -35.85
N ILE A 526 27.78 -5.33 -35.00
CA ILE A 526 26.44 -5.94 -35.03
C ILE A 526 25.34 -4.95 -34.62
N LEU A 527 25.60 -4.06 -33.65
CA LEU A 527 24.66 -3.02 -33.23
C LEU A 527 24.51 -1.93 -34.31
N CYS A 528 25.62 -1.50 -34.91
CA CYS A 528 25.61 -0.56 -36.04
C CYS A 528 24.93 -1.16 -37.27
N LEU A 529 25.14 -2.45 -37.56
CA LEU A 529 24.49 -3.15 -38.68
C LEU A 529 22.97 -3.16 -38.53
N ARG A 530 22.46 -3.50 -37.33
CA ARG A 530 21.02 -3.50 -37.03
C ARG A 530 20.41 -2.11 -37.22
N GLU A 531 20.98 -1.07 -36.61
CA GLU A 531 20.44 0.30 -36.72
C GLU A 531 20.48 0.80 -38.18
N ARG A 532 21.59 0.56 -38.90
CA ARG A 532 21.74 0.92 -40.31
C ARG A 532 20.69 0.26 -41.19
N ASP A 533 20.52 -1.05 -41.07
CA ASP A 533 19.57 -1.80 -41.92
C ASP A 533 18.12 -1.43 -41.61
N LEU A 534 17.74 -1.33 -40.33
CA LEU A 534 16.41 -0.88 -39.92
C LEU A 534 16.09 0.52 -40.43
N LEU A 535 17.04 1.46 -40.37
CA LEU A 535 16.85 2.81 -40.89
C LEU A 535 16.66 2.82 -42.41
N ASN A 536 17.42 2.00 -43.15
CA ASN A 536 17.24 1.86 -44.60
C ASN A 536 15.86 1.26 -44.93
N ARG A 537 15.45 0.19 -44.24
CA ARG A 537 14.13 -0.44 -44.42
C ARG A 537 13.00 0.52 -44.10
N PHE A 538 13.10 1.23 -42.97
CA PHE A 538 12.10 2.20 -42.56
C PHE A 538 11.96 3.33 -43.59
N ALA A 539 13.08 3.87 -44.08
CA ALA A 539 13.05 4.89 -45.12
C ALA A 539 12.45 4.36 -46.44
N ALA A 540 12.74 3.12 -46.80
CA ALA A 540 12.20 2.48 -48.00
C ALA A 540 10.68 2.27 -47.90
N GLU A 541 10.19 1.77 -46.76
CA GLU A 541 8.77 1.51 -46.53
C GLU A 541 7.95 2.80 -46.49
N VAL A 542 8.44 3.83 -45.80
CA VAL A 542 7.80 5.17 -45.82
C VAL A 542 7.75 5.71 -47.25
N SER A 543 8.85 5.60 -48.01
CA SER A 543 8.90 6.04 -49.40
C SER A 543 7.93 5.24 -50.29
N GLN A 544 7.79 3.94 -50.04
CA GLN A 544 6.84 3.08 -50.74
C GLN A 544 5.40 3.52 -50.48
N HIS A 545 5.02 3.76 -49.22
CA HIS A 545 3.68 4.29 -48.90
C HIS A 545 3.42 5.63 -49.58
N GLN A 546 4.39 6.54 -49.57
CA GLN A 546 4.28 7.82 -50.28
C GLN A 546 4.11 7.66 -51.79
N ALA A 547 4.80 6.70 -52.40
CA ALA A 547 4.64 6.38 -53.83
C ALA A 547 3.23 5.86 -54.17
N HIS A 548 2.50 5.28 -53.20
CA HIS A 548 1.10 4.89 -53.33
C HIS A 548 0.11 6.03 -53.01
N GLY A 549 0.57 7.28 -52.94
CA GLY A 549 -0.29 8.44 -52.71
C GLY A 549 -0.64 8.71 -51.24
N ILE A 550 -0.06 7.96 -50.30
CA ILE A 550 -0.27 8.18 -48.87
C ILE A 550 0.52 9.42 -48.44
N ASN A 551 -0.11 10.34 -47.71
CA ASN A 551 0.59 11.52 -47.20
C ASN A 551 1.73 11.13 -46.25
N LYS A 552 2.74 12.01 -46.13
CA LYS A 552 3.98 11.73 -45.41
C LYS A 552 3.75 11.35 -43.95
N GLU A 553 2.87 12.07 -43.28
CA GLU A 553 2.57 11.90 -41.87
C GLU A 553 1.91 10.54 -41.62
N TYR A 554 0.97 10.13 -42.47
CA TYR A 554 0.29 8.85 -42.36
C TYR A 554 1.16 7.67 -42.81
N ALA A 555 2.01 7.86 -43.83
CA ALA A 555 3.00 6.86 -44.24
C ALA A 555 3.94 6.49 -43.09
N PHE A 556 4.36 7.47 -42.29
CA PHE A 556 5.15 7.23 -41.07
C PHE A 556 4.39 6.36 -40.06
N ILE A 557 3.11 6.64 -39.83
CA ILE A 557 2.27 5.90 -38.87
C ILE A 557 2.07 4.44 -39.30
N LEU A 558 1.88 4.20 -40.60
CA LEU A 558 1.73 2.84 -41.14
C LEU A 558 2.99 2.00 -40.96
N SER A 559 4.17 2.64 -40.99
CA SER A 559 5.48 2.01 -40.80
C SER A 559 5.90 1.86 -39.32
N TYR A 560 4.96 1.81 -38.37
CA TYR A 560 5.28 1.88 -36.94
C TYR A 560 6.15 0.73 -36.43
N GLN A 561 6.05 -0.48 -36.98
CA GLN A 561 6.82 -1.64 -36.51
C GLN A 561 8.33 -1.43 -36.72
N LEU A 562 8.72 -1.01 -37.93
CA LEU A 562 10.10 -0.65 -38.24
C LEU A 562 10.55 0.59 -37.45
N ALA A 563 9.65 1.55 -37.22
CA ALA A 563 9.95 2.71 -36.40
C ALA A 563 10.26 2.31 -34.94
N GLU A 564 9.50 1.39 -34.35
CA GLU A 564 9.73 0.91 -32.98
C GLU A 564 11.05 0.17 -32.86
N ASP A 565 11.31 -0.80 -33.74
CA ASP A 565 12.56 -1.55 -33.78
C ASP A 565 13.78 -0.63 -33.97
N LEU A 566 13.66 0.39 -34.85
CA LEU A 566 14.71 1.38 -35.08
C LEU A 566 14.99 2.24 -33.83
N GLY A 567 13.94 2.69 -33.14
CA GLY A 567 14.08 3.51 -31.93
C GLY A 567 14.81 2.75 -30.80
N LYS A 568 14.49 1.46 -30.66
CA LYS A 568 15.19 0.55 -29.74
C LYS A 568 16.64 0.32 -30.18
N ALA A 569 16.89 0.07 -31.47
CA ALA A 569 18.22 -0.14 -32.01
C ALA A 569 19.15 1.07 -31.77
N PHE A 570 18.65 2.28 -32.01
CA PHE A 570 19.35 3.53 -31.69
C PHE A 570 19.67 3.63 -30.19
N SER A 571 18.68 3.39 -29.34
CA SER A 571 18.82 3.52 -27.89
C SER A 571 19.91 2.59 -27.35
N GLU A 572 19.87 1.31 -27.75
CA GLU A 572 20.81 0.30 -27.27
C GLU A 572 22.24 0.55 -27.75
N ARG A 573 22.42 0.99 -29.02
CA ARG A 573 23.75 1.39 -29.54
C ARG A 573 24.27 2.63 -28.84
N ALA A 574 23.43 3.65 -28.65
CA ALA A 574 23.84 4.88 -27.98
C ALA A 574 24.26 4.62 -26.52
N ILE A 575 23.52 3.78 -25.79
CA ILE A 575 23.91 3.34 -24.44
C ILE A 575 25.24 2.56 -24.48
N PHE A 576 25.39 1.62 -25.43
CA PHE A 576 26.62 0.85 -25.61
C PHE A 576 27.85 1.75 -25.83
N GLN A 577 27.69 2.78 -26.65
CA GLN A 577 28.75 3.73 -26.96
C GLN A 577 29.22 4.48 -25.70
N THR A 578 28.29 4.93 -24.84
CA THR A 578 28.64 5.57 -23.56
C THR A 578 29.37 4.62 -22.61
N PHE A 579 29.08 3.31 -22.67
CA PHE A 579 29.82 2.30 -21.91
C PHE A 579 31.28 2.22 -22.38
N ILE A 580 31.51 2.07 -23.69
CA ILE A 580 32.86 1.99 -24.26
C ILE A 580 33.67 3.22 -23.88
N GLU A 581 33.07 4.41 -23.98
CA GLU A 581 33.71 5.67 -23.60
C GLU A 581 34.16 5.66 -22.14
N ALA A 582 33.30 5.21 -21.22
CA ALA A 582 33.65 5.06 -19.82
C ALA A 582 34.78 4.02 -19.61
N GLU A 583 34.72 2.85 -20.26
CA GLU A 583 35.72 1.79 -20.14
C GLU A 583 37.11 2.21 -20.66
N VAL A 584 37.16 3.03 -21.71
CA VAL A 584 38.43 3.54 -22.26
C VAL A 584 39.15 4.46 -21.29
N THR A 585 38.42 5.20 -20.44
CA THR A 585 39.04 6.07 -19.41
C THR A 585 39.73 5.30 -18.29
N VAL A 586 39.46 4.00 -18.15
CA VAL A 586 40.02 3.17 -17.10
C VAL A 586 41.31 2.49 -17.58
N SER A 587 42.37 2.58 -16.78
CA SER A 587 43.64 1.89 -17.04
C SER A 587 43.51 0.37 -16.95
N ALA A 588 44.40 -0.38 -17.60
CA ALA A 588 44.40 -1.83 -17.53
C ALA A 588 44.52 -2.33 -16.07
N GLY A 589 43.70 -3.31 -15.69
CA GLY A 589 43.64 -3.83 -14.33
C GLY A 589 42.28 -4.45 -14.00
N PRO A 590 42.04 -4.87 -12.75
CA PRO A 590 40.83 -5.57 -12.35
C PRO A 590 39.54 -4.80 -12.64
N LEU A 591 39.53 -3.48 -12.44
CA LEU A 591 38.39 -2.62 -12.75
C LEU A 591 38.04 -2.63 -14.25
N LYS A 592 39.04 -2.60 -15.13
CA LYS A 592 38.82 -2.69 -16.58
C LYS A 592 38.32 -4.07 -17.00
N ASN A 593 38.82 -5.12 -16.35
CA ASN A 593 38.39 -6.50 -16.62
C ASN A 593 36.90 -6.70 -16.29
N ILE A 594 36.44 -6.24 -15.12
CA ILE A 594 35.02 -6.35 -14.74
C ILE A 594 34.12 -5.49 -15.65
N LEU A 595 34.58 -4.31 -16.07
CA LEU A 595 33.87 -3.50 -17.07
C LEU A 595 33.73 -4.23 -18.40
N GLY A 596 34.77 -4.94 -18.85
CA GLY A 596 34.72 -5.77 -20.04
C GLY A 596 33.70 -6.92 -19.96
N LEU A 597 33.53 -7.54 -18.78
CA LEU A 597 32.49 -8.55 -18.54
C LEU A 597 31.08 -7.94 -18.57
N LEU A 598 30.88 -6.82 -17.88
CA LEU A 598 29.60 -6.10 -17.86
C LEU A 598 29.21 -5.60 -19.27
N ARG A 599 30.16 -5.04 -20.02
CA ARG A 599 29.96 -4.62 -21.43
C ARG A 599 29.54 -5.81 -22.29
N SER A 600 30.27 -6.92 -22.18
CA SER A 600 29.96 -8.12 -22.96
C SER A 600 28.59 -8.69 -22.59
N MET A 601 28.24 -8.73 -21.31
CA MET A 601 26.90 -9.12 -20.87
C MET A 601 25.84 -8.21 -21.47
N TYR A 602 25.98 -6.88 -21.35
CA TYR A 602 25.04 -5.91 -21.93
C TYR A 602 24.84 -6.10 -23.44
N ALA A 603 25.94 -6.21 -24.20
CA ALA A 603 25.86 -6.37 -25.65
C ALA A 603 25.15 -7.68 -26.01
N LEU A 604 25.60 -8.80 -25.44
CA LEU A 604 25.08 -10.12 -25.78
C LEU A 604 23.64 -10.35 -25.28
N ILE A 605 23.26 -9.81 -24.12
CA ILE A 605 21.87 -9.90 -23.67
C ILE A 605 20.93 -9.07 -24.56
N SER A 606 21.41 -7.94 -25.11
CA SER A 606 20.63 -7.13 -26.05
C SER A 606 20.40 -7.88 -27.37
N LEU A 607 21.40 -8.68 -27.80
CA LEU A 607 21.27 -9.56 -28.96
C LEU A 607 20.29 -10.72 -28.71
N GLU A 608 20.33 -11.34 -27.54
CA GLU A 608 19.47 -12.48 -27.21
C GLU A 608 18.00 -12.09 -27.03
N GLU A 609 17.71 -10.93 -26.43
CA GLU A 609 16.36 -10.50 -26.09
C GLU A 609 15.60 -9.83 -27.24
N ASP A 610 16.31 -9.40 -28.28
CA ASP A 610 15.68 -8.72 -29.41
C ASP A 610 15.50 -9.65 -30.62
N ALA A 611 14.24 -10.01 -30.86
CA ALA A 611 13.86 -10.84 -32.00
C ALA A 611 14.25 -10.24 -33.36
N ALA A 612 14.51 -8.91 -33.44
CA ALA A 612 14.97 -8.25 -34.66
C ALA A 612 16.25 -8.89 -35.24
N PHE A 613 17.15 -9.41 -34.41
CA PHE A 613 18.40 -10.04 -34.89
C PHE A 613 18.16 -11.31 -35.71
N LEU A 614 17.13 -12.10 -35.38
CA LEU A 614 16.72 -13.25 -36.16
C LEU A 614 15.75 -12.86 -37.29
N ARG A 615 14.77 -12.00 -36.99
CA ARG A 615 13.72 -11.57 -37.93
C ARG A 615 14.30 -10.96 -39.21
N TYR A 616 15.35 -10.16 -39.09
CA TYR A 616 15.99 -9.49 -40.22
C TYR A 616 17.30 -10.16 -40.67
N GLY A 617 17.66 -11.31 -40.09
CA GLY A 617 18.80 -12.11 -40.53
C GLY A 617 20.18 -11.57 -40.14
N TYR A 618 20.29 -10.75 -39.09
CA TYR A 618 21.60 -10.29 -38.57
C TYR A 618 22.38 -11.41 -37.87
N LEU A 619 21.66 -12.38 -37.30
CA LEU A 619 22.22 -13.62 -36.73
C LEU A 619 21.54 -14.82 -37.37
N THR A 620 22.32 -15.89 -37.62
CA THR A 620 21.75 -17.22 -37.92
C THR A 620 21.23 -17.87 -36.65
N MET A 621 20.45 -18.94 -36.78
CA MET A 621 20.00 -19.73 -35.63
C MET A 621 21.18 -20.30 -34.83
N GLU A 622 22.26 -20.75 -35.47
CA GLU A 622 23.45 -21.25 -34.77
C GLU A 622 24.16 -20.12 -33.99
N ASN A 623 24.29 -18.94 -34.61
CA ASN A 623 24.93 -17.80 -33.97
C ASN A 623 24.10 -17.23 -32.80
N ALA A 624 22.76 -17.24 -32.90
CA ALA A 624 21.89 -16.90 -31.77
C ALA A 624 22.01 -17.92 -30.62
N ALA A 625 22.13 -19.21 -30.93
CA ALA A 625 22.39 -20.24 -29.92
C ALA A 625 23.78 -20.05 -29.26
N ALA A 626 24.80 -19.66 -30.03
CA ALA A 626 26.12 -19.32 -29.50
C ALA A 626 26.07 -18.11 -28.55
N VAL A 627 25.33 -17.06 -28.90
CA VAL A 627 25.09 -15.89 -28.04
C VAL A 627 24.45 -16.32 -26.72
N ARG A 628 23.36 -17.11 -26.78
CA ARG A 628 22.66 -17.61 -25.57
C ARG A 628 23.56 -18.44 -24.66
N LYS A 629 24.42 -19.30 -25.25
CA LYS A 629 25.42 -20.07 -24.50
C LYS A 629 26.45 -19.17 -23.83
N GLU A 630 26.89 -18.13 -24.52
CA GLU A 630 27.87 -17.17 -24.00
C GLU A 630 27.29 -16.30 -22.88
N VAL A 631 26.02 -15.89 -22.96
CA VAL A 631 25.31 -15.19 -21.88
C VAL A 631 25.25 -16.05 -20.60
N ALA A 632 24.99 -17.35 -20.72
CA ALA A 632 25.02 -18.26 -19.58
C ALA A 632 26.42 -18.36 -18.94
N LYS A 633 27.48 -18.36 -19.77
CA LYS A 633 28.87 -18.35 -19.30
C LYS A 633 29.22 -17.04 -18.57
N LEU A 634 28.80 -15.90 -19.13
CA LEU A 634 28.99 -14.58 -18.50
C LEU A 634 28.22 -14.46 -17.17
N CYS A 635 27.07 -15.11 -17.01
CA CYS A 635 26.38 -15.17 -15.72
C CYS A 635 27.26 -15.83 -14.64
N GLY A 636 27.86 -16.98 -14.97
CA GLY A 636 28.78 -17.67 -14.06
C GLY A 636 30.03 -16.86 -13.72
N GLU A 637 30.59 -16.15 -14.70
CA GLU A 637 31.76 -15.27 -14.50
C GLU A 637 31.43 -13.99 -13.72
N LEU A 638 30.22 -13.45 -13.86
CA LEU A 638 29.79 -12.27 -13.10
C LEU A 638 29.36 -12.59 -11.67
N ARG A 639 28.90 -13.83 -11.38
CA ARG A 639 28.48 -14.23 -10.04
C ARG A 639 29.51 -13.78 -8.99
N PRO A 640 30.78 -14.21 -9.00
CA PRO A 640 31.71 -13.95 -7.87
C PRO A 640 31.94 -12.45 -7.61
N HIS A 641 31.51 -11.57 -8.51
CA HIS A 641 31.62 -10.13 -8.36
C HIS A 641 30.29 -9.45 -7.97
N ALA A 642 29.19 -10.19 -7.86
CA ALA A 642 27.85 -9.64 -7.68
C ALA A 642 27.73 -8.74 -6.44
N LEU A 643 28.31 -9.15 -5.29
CA LEU A 643 28.32 -8.32 -4.08
C LEU A 643 29.13 -7.03 -4.28
N ALA A 644 30.34 -7.13 -4.85
CA ALA A 644 31.20 -5.97 -5.10
C ALA A 644 30.55 -4.98 -6.07
N LEU A 645 29.86 -5.50 -7.09
CA LEU A 645 29.10 -4.71 -8.06
C LEU A 645 27.98 -3.92 -7.36
N VAL A 646 27.05 -4.58 -6.66
CA VAL A 646 25.96 -3.85 -6.00
C VAL A 646 26.44 -2.94 -4.87
N SER A 647 27.54 -3.29 -4.20
CA SER A 647 28.16 -2.44 -3.18
C SER A 647 28.78 -1.17 -3.79
N SER A 648 29.26 -1.24 -5.02
CA SER A 648 29.80 -0.07 -5.74
C SER A 648 28.74 0.96 -6.12
N PHE A 649 27.44 0.66 -5.99
CA PHE A 649 26.40 1.68 -6.15
C PHE A 649 26.47 2.77 -5.07
N GLY A 650 27.15 2.52 -3.96
CA GLY A 650 27.35 3.53 -2.91
C GLY A 650 26.07 3.92 -2.16
N ILE A 651 25.04 3.06 -2.19
CA ILE A 651 23.82 3.24 -1.41
C ILE A 651 24.13 2.77 0.01
N PRO A 652 23.98 3.62 1.05
CA PRO A 652 24.24 3.21 2.42
C PRO A 652 23.26 2.11 2.84
N ASP A 653 23.74 1.19 3.69
CA ASP A 653 22.94 0.06 4.19
C ASP A 653 21.56 0.49 4.73
N ALA A 654 21.50 1.65 5.37
CA ALA A 654 20.29 2.21 5.94
C ALA A 654 19.19 2.49 4.90
N PHE A 655 19.53 2.67 3.62
CA PHE A 655 18.58 2.94 2.55
C PHE A 655 18.23 1.68 1.75
N LEU A 656 18.77 0.52 2.12
CA LEU A 656 18.35 -0.77 1.61
C LEU A 656 17.24 -1.37 2.49
N SER A 657 16.69 -2.50 2.06
CA SER A 657 15.69 -3.24 2.83
C SER A 657 16.34 -4.09 3.93
N PRO A 658 15.68 -4.30 5.08
CA PRO A 658 16.11 -5.27 6.08
C PRO A 658 16.38 -6.68 5.51
N ILE A 659 15.64 -7.09 4.47
CA ILE A 659 15.84 -8.42 3.86
C ILE A 659 17.17 -8.54 3.08
N ALA A 660 17.83 -7.42 2.78
CA ALA A 660 19.16 -7.44 2.18
C ALA A 660 20.26 -7.87 3.18
N TYR A 661 19.88 -8.08 4.45
CA TYR A 661 20.75 -8.48 5.55
C TYR A 661 20.20 -9.74 6.21
N ASN A 662 20.20 -9.81 7.55
CA ASN A 662 19.65 -10.95 8.26
C ASN A 662 18.12 -10.98 8.12
N TRP A 663 17.67 -11.62 7.06
CA TRP A 663 16.31 -11.54 6.55
C TRP A 663 15.30 -12.33 7.39
N PHE A 664 15.74 -13.25 8.26
CA PHE A 664 14.84 -14.01 9.14
C PHE A 664 14.72 -13.43 10.56
N THR A 665 15.61 -12.53 10.99
CA THR A 665 15.53 -11.87 12.31
C THR A 665 14.89 -10.49 12.28
N CYS A 666 14.23 -10.08 11.19
CA CYS A 666 13.65 -8.74 11.02
C CYS A 666 12.10 -8.76 10.91
N PRO A 667 11.34 -8.88 12.01
CA PRO A 667 9.88 -8.71 12.01
C PRO A 667 9.44 -7.23 11.96
N SER A 668 8.19 -6.98 11.58
CA SER A 668 7.58 -5.66 11.33
C SER A 668 6.87 -5.06 12.56
N GLU A 669 7.32 -3.90 13.03
CA GLU A 669 6.98 -3.35 14.37
C GLU A 669 5.62 -2.63 14.52
N ASN A 670 4.83 -2.38 13.46
CA ASN A 670 3.69 -1.44 13.55
C ASN A 670 2.27 -2.05 13.51
N TYR A 671 2.11 -3.36 13.34
CA TYR A 671 0.81 -4.05 13.49
C TYR A 671 0.62 -4.62 14.91
N ILE A 672 1.58 -4.24 15.75
CA ILE A 672 2.00 -4.86 16.97
C ILE A 672 0.89 -4.87 18.06
N GLN A 673 0.86 -3.74 18.75
CA GLN A 673 0.39 -3.63 20.13
C GLN A 673 -1.12 -3.64 20.37
N THR A 674 -1.96 -3.53 19.35
CA THR A 674 -3.42 -3.30 19.53
C THR A 674 -4.26 -4.58 19.45
N GLU A 675 -3.69 -5.71 19.01
CA GLU A 675 -4.46 -6.94 18.76
C GLU A 675 -4.26 -8.11 19.73
N ILE A 676 -3.34 -8.02 20.70
CA ILE A 676 -3.24 -9.04 21.77
C ILE A 676 -4.46 -9.11 22.70
N LEU A 677 -5.39 -8.16 22.58
CA LEU A 677 -6.68 -8.18 23.27
C LEU A 677 -7.90 -8.10 22.33
N ARG A 678 -7.72 -8.18 21.01
CA ARG A 678 -8.82 -8.09 20.01
C ARG A 678 -9.13 -9.39 19.25
N LEU A 679 -8.59 -10.53 19.67
CA LEU A 679 -9.15 -11.82 19.23
C LEU A 679 -10.50 -12.03 19.92
N GLU A 680 -11.56 -11.55 19.26
CA GLU A 680 -12.87 -12.19 19.33
C GLU A 680 -12.65 -13.67 19.00
N LEU A 681 -12.81 -14.52 20.01
CA LEU A 681 -12.84 -15.98 19.90
C LEU A 681 -14.15 -16.39 19.19
N ASP A 682 -14.42 -15.84 18.01
CA ASP A 682 -15.47 -16.37 17.15
C ASP A 682 -14.91 -17.57 16.39
N LEU A 683 -15.21 -18.72 16.98
CA LEU A 683 -15.35 -20.05 16.40
C LEU A 683 -14.05 -20.82 16.16
N LEU A 684 -13.84 -21.78 17.07
CA LEU A 684 -12.96 -22.95 17.00
C LEU A 684 -11.47 -22.66 17.14
N THR A 685 -11.00 -22.09 18.26
CA THR A 685 -9.55 -22.13 18.56
C THR A 685 -9.26 -22.49 20.02
N GLY A 686 -8.48 -23.56 20.22
CA GLY A 686 -7.94 -23.95 21.51
C GLY A 686 -6.57 -23.28 21.73
N THR A 687 -6.43 -22.50 22.79
CA THR A 687 -5.16 -21.85 23.17
C THR A 687 -4.47 -22.64 24.29
N LEU A 688 -3.22 -23.04 24.16
CA LEU A 688 -2.48 -23.86 25.13
C LEU A 688 -1.36 -23.06 25.80
N THR A 689 -1.06 -23.26 27.09
CA THR A 689 0.03 -22.55 27.81
C THR A 689 0.99 -23.53 28.48
N ALA A 690 2.26 -23.46 28.09
CA ALA A 690 3.37 -24.26 28.60
C ALA A 690 4.31 -23.40 29.46
N LYS A 691 5.11 -24.07 30.29
CA LYS A 691 6.01 -23.54 31.34
C LYS A 691 6.88 -22.33 30.97
N HIS A 692 7.13 -22.08 29.68
CA HIS A 692 7.95 -20.98 29.16
C HIS A 692 7.35 -20.29 27.90
N GLY A 693 6.06 -20.46 27.60
CA GLY A 693 5.40 -19.86 26.44
C GLY A 693 3.96 -20.35 26.20
N CYS A 694 3.15 -19.57 25.48
CA CYS A 694 1.85 -19.94 24.93
C CYS A 694 2.03 -20.68 23.59
N THR A 695 1.16 -21.64 23.29
CA THR A 695 1.10 -22.33 22.00
C THR A 695 -0.35 -22.34 21.57
N ASN A 696 -0.70 -21.74 20.43
CA ASN A 696 -2.08 -21.64 19.99
C ASN A 696 -2.31 -22.50 18.75
N PHE A 697 -3.38 -23.28 18.76
CA PHE A 697 -3.74 -24.19 17.69
C PHE A 697 -4.78 -23.52 16.82
N SER A 698 -4.42 -23.28 15.56
CA SER A 698 -5.29 -22.64 14.59
C SER A 698 -5.68 -23.62 13.51
N TYR A 699 -6.99 -23.78 13.33
CA TYR A 699 -7.57 -24.48 12.18
C TYR A 699 -7.63 -23.58 10.94
N SER A 700 -7.44 -22.27 11.12
CA SER A 700 -7.28 -21.30 10.04
C SER A 700 -5.82 -21.23 9.57
N ASN A 701 -5.60 -20.90 8.30
CA ASN A 701 -4.27 -20.67 7.73
C ASN A 701 -3.39 -19.80 8.65
N VAL A 702 -2.35 -20.39 9.25
CA VAL A 702 -1.45 -19.75 10.23
C VAL A 702 -0.81 -18.46 9.69
N SER A 703 -0.68 -18.30 8.37
CA SER A 703 -0.22 -17.04 7.75
C SER A 703 -1.17 -15.85 7.96
N LEU A 704 -2.44 -16.08 8.27
CA LEU A 704 -3.40 -15.05 8.67
C LEU A 704 -3.18 -14.64 10.12
N LEU A 705 -2.70 -15.54 10.99
CA LEU A 705 -2.51 -15.28 12.43
C LEU A 705 -1.09 -14.85 12.81
N GLU A 706 -0.08 -15.34 12.09
CA GLU A 706 1.34 -14.99 12.28
C GLU A 706 1.62 -13.47 12.34
N PRO A 707 0.97 -12.61 11.51
CA PRO A 707 1.14 -11.17 11.61
C PRO A 707 0.73 -10.57 12.96
N PHE A 708 -0.15 -11.25 13.70
CA PHE A 708 -0.65 -10.84 15.01
C PHE A 708 0.13 -11.45 16.19
N ASN A 709 1.18 -12.24 15.92
CA ASN A 709 2.03 -12.81 16.98
C ASN A 709 3.06 -11.79 17.49
N LEU A 710 2.74 -11.10 18.58
CA LEU A 710 3.59 -10.01 19.09
C LEU A 710 4.75 -10.49 19.95
N HIS A 711 4.69 -11.76 20.34
CA HIS A 711 5.66 -12.39 21.18
C HIS A 711 6.02 -13.73 20.53
N PRO A 712 6.65 -13.75 19.34
CA PRO A 712 6.95 -14.99 18.62
C PRO A 712 7.91 -15.90 19.41
N ASP A 713 8.68 -15.31 20.34
CA ASP A 713 9.53 -16.05 21.28
C ASP A 713 8.74 -16.71 22.43
N LEU A 714 7.49 -16.29 22.65
CA LEU A 714 6.61 -16.80 23.71
C LEU A 714 5.34 -17.46 23.16
N ILE A 715 4.89 -17.17 21.95
CA ILE A 715 3.66 -17.69 21.35
C ILE A 715 4.05 -18.46 20.10
N THR A 716 3.70 -19.73 20.04
CA THR A 716 3.90 -20.58 18.85
C THR A 716 2.55 -20.94 18.25
N PHE A 717 2.34 -20.68 16.95
CA PHE A 717 1.15 -21.16 16.26
C PHE A 717 1.41 -22.54 15.65
N ILE A 718 0.52 -23.49 15.90
CA ILE A 718 0.57 -24.83 15.30
C ILE A 718 -0.63 -24.97 14.37
N PRO A 719 -0.40 -25.12 13.04
CA PRO A 719 -1.49 -25.33 12.09
C PRO A 719 -2.12 -26.70 12.32
N ILE A 720 -3.45 -26.76 12.34
CA ILE A 720 -4.21 -28.00 12.40
C ILE A 720 -5.07 -28.12 11.17
N THR A 721 -4.80 -29.13 10.35
CA THR A 721 -5.60 -29.41 9.17
C THR A 721 -6.92 -30.05 9.58
N LEU A 722 -8.03 -29.39 9.25
CA LEU A 722 -9.35 -30.02 9.42
C LEU A 722 -9.51 -31.17 8.41
N PRO A 723 -9.85 -32.38 8.86
CA PRO A 723 -10.15 -33.48 7.96
C PRO A 723 -11.44 -33.19 7.19
N HIS A 724 -11.47 -33.58 5.92
CA HIS A 724 -12.66 -33.43 5.10
C HIS A 724 -13.81 -34.30 5.63
N VAL A 725 -15.02 -33.73 5.66
CA VAL A 725 -16.28 -34.40 6.03
C VAL A 725 -17.29 -34.20 4.90
N ASP A 726 -18.01 -35.26 4.54
CA ASP A 726 -19.03 -35.20 3.50
C ASP A 726 -20.07 -34.09 3.79
N GLY A 727 -20.29 -33.22 2.82
CA GLY A 727 -21.17 -32.06 2.93
C GLY A 727 -20.49 -30.76 3.38
N LEU A 728 -19.22 -30.80 3.81
CA LEU A 728 -18.43 -29.60 4.08
C LEU A 728 -17.72 -29.12 2.80
N PRO A 729 -17.87 -27.85 2.38
CA PRO A 729 -17.17 -27.31 1.20
C PRO A 729 -15.64 -27.41 1.34
N PRO A 730 -14.89 -27.65 0.24
CA PRO A 730 -13.43 -27.66 0.29
C PRO A 730 -12.86 -26.32 0.76
N GLY A 731 -11.97 -26.35 1.76
CA GLY A 731 -11.32 -25.15 2.31
C GLY A 731 -12.15 -24.36 3.33
N ALA A 732 -13.32 -24.87 3.75
CA ALA A 732 -14.07 -24.27 4.85
C ALA A 732 -13.39 -24.57 6.19
N GLU A 733 -12.99 -23.52 6.92
CA GLU A 733 -12.25 -23.61 8.18
C GLU A 733 -12.99 -22.95 9.35
N THR A 734 -13.93 -22.05 9.06
CA THR A 734 -14.69 -21.26 10.03
C THR A 734 -16.19 -21.34 9.75
N THR A 735 -17.01 -20.96 10.72
CA THR A 735 -18.46 -20.81 10.54
C THR A 735 -18.85 -19.70 9.57
N SER A 736 -17.96 -18.77 9.27
CA SER A 736 -18.19 -17.74 8.25
C SER A 736 -18.11 -18.30 6.83
N ASP A 737 -17.42 -19.42 6.65
CA ASP A 737 -17.26 -20.08 5.35
C ASP A 737 -18.49 -20.90 4.94
N VAL A 738 -19.40 -21.18 5.89
CA VAL A 738 -20.52 -22.10 5.67
C VAL A 738 -21.84 -21.58 6.27
N PRO A 739 -22.99 -21.81 5.59
CA PRO A 739 -24.29 -21.48 6.17
C PRO A 739 -24.58 -22.35 7.40
N PHE A 740 -25.42 -21.84 8.31
CA PHE A 740 -25.77 -22.48 9.59
C PHE A 740 -26.02 -24.01 9.53
N PRO A 741 -26.77 -24.56 8.54
CA PRO A 741 -27.01 -26.01 8.46
C PRO A 741 -25.74 -26.86 8.28
N LEU A 742 -24.66 -26.28 7.74
CA LEU A 742 -23.39 -26.96 7.49
C LEU A 742 -22.38 -26.79 8.64
N GLN A 743 -22.68 -25.96 9.65
CA GLN A 743 -21.81 -25.79 10.82
C GLN A 743 -21.64 -27.11 11.59
N THR A 744 -22.62 -28.02 11.55
CA THR A 744 -22.47 -29.35 12.14
C THR A 744 -21.37 -30.17 11.46
N CYS A 745 -21.21 -30.05 10.13
CA CYS A 745 -20.15 -30.75 9.39
C CYS A 745 -18.77 -30.19 9.74
N LEU A 746 -18.67 -28.86 9.89
CA LEU A 746 -17.45 -28.20 10.37
C LEU A 746 -17.07 -28.71 11.77
N MET A 747 -18.08 -28.86 12.63
CA MET A 747 -17.86 -29.35 13.98
C MET A 747 -17.46 -30.84 14.03
N THR A 748 -17.98 -31.67 13.11
CA THR A 748 -17.55 -33.06 12.95
C THR A 748 -16.10 -33.12 12.49
N ALA A 749 -15.69 -32.23 11.57
CA ALA A 749 -14.30 -32.12 11.15
C ALA A 749 -13.39 -31.77 12.33
N MET A 750 -13.79 -30.83 13.20
CA MET A 750 -13.02 -30.50 14.40
C MET A 750 -12.95 -31.68 15.39
N ASP A 751 -14.05 -32.42 15.60
CA ASP A 751 -14.05 -33.61 16.46
C ASP A 751 -13.04 -34.67 15.99
N ASN A 752 -12.91 -34.84 14.68
CA ASN A 752 -11.96 -35.79 14.09
C ASN A 752 -10.48 -35.39 14.29
N THR A 753 -10.19 -34.20 14.84
CA THR A 753 -8.83 -33.77 15.19
C THR A 753 -8.38 -34.20 16.60
N GLU A 754 -9.23 -34.90 17.37
CA GLU A 754 -8.91 -35.34 18.74
C GLU A 754 -7.56 -36.06 18.85
N ASN A 755 -7.31 -37.04 17.96
CA ASN A 755 -6.10 -37.85 18.00
C ASN A 755 -4.85 -37.02 17.67
N ASP A 756 -4.94 -36.11 16.68
CA ASP A 756 -3.82 -35.26 16.27
C ASP A 756 -3.44 -34.29 17.40
N ILE A 757 -4.45 -33.71 18.04
CA ILE A 757 -4.25 -32.81 19.19
C ILE A 757 -3.72 -33.57 20.40
N GLU A 758 -4.20 -34.79 20.69
CA GLU A 758 -3.65 -35.60 21.79
C GLU A 758 -2.15 -35.91 21.58
N LEU A 759 -1.74 -36.25 20.35
CA LEU A 759 -0.34 -36.49 20.03
C LEU A 759 0.49 -35.22 20.24
N LEU A 760 0.02 -34.07 19.77
CA LEU A 760 0.71 -32.80 19.93
C LEU A 760 0.85 -32.40 21.42
N LEU A 761 -0.20 -32.61 22.22
CA LEU A 761 -0.15 -32.33 23.66
C LEU A 761 0.87 -33.18 24.41
N ARG A 762 1.08 -34.43 24.00
CA ARG A 762 2.11 -35.31 24.58
C ARG A 762 3.52 -34.79 24.31
N ASP A 763 3.75 -34.28 23.11
CA ASP A 763 5.07 -33.82 22.68
C ASP A 763 5.42 -32.46 23.28
N LEU A 764 4.45 -31.56 23.38
CA LEU A 764 4.65 -30.18 23.84
C LEU A 764 4.82 -30.02 25.35
N LYS A 765 4.43 -31.03 26.15
CA LYS A 765 4.52 -31.00 27.63
C LYS A 765 3.87 -29.75 28.24
N VAL A 766 2.61 -29.50 27.87
CA VAL A 766 1.85 -28.31 28.28
C VAL A 766 1.36 -28.42 29.72
N ASP A 767 1.25 -27.29 30.44
CA ASP A 767 0.74 -27.24 31.82
C ASP A 767 -0.76 -26.92 31.88
N VAL A 768 -1.26 -26.04 30.98
CA VAL A 768 -2.68 -25.65 30.90
C VAL A 768 -3.19 -25.56 29.46
N VAL A 769 -4.46 -25.94 29.24
CA VAL A 769 -5.17 -25.91 27.95
C VAL A 769 -6.41 -25.01 28.06
N PHE A 770 -6.47 -23.91 27.34
CA PHE A 770 -7.70 -23.16 27.10
C PHE A 770 -8.43 -23.70 25.85
N PHE A 771 -9.73 -23.88 25.97
CA PHE A 771 -10.57 -24.38 24.87
C PHE A 771 -12.01 -23.90 25.05
N ASP A 772 -12.83 -23.98 24.00
CA ASP A 772 -14.22 -23.55 23.98
C ASP A 772 -15.17 -24.73 23.66
N PHE A 773 -15.38 -25.06 22.39
CA PHE A 773 -16.38 -25.99 21.89
C PHE A 773 -15.90 -27.45 21.77
N ALA A 774 -14.59 -27.71 21.94
CA ALA A 774 -13.98 -29.05 21.83
C ALA A 774 -14.19 -29.90 23.10
N TYR A 775 -15.35 -30.56 23.21
CA TYR A 775 -15.75 -31.34 24.40
C TYR A 775 -14.81 -32.48 24.80
N TRP A 776 -14.01 -33.00 23.87
CA TRP A 776 -13.06 -34.08 24.11
C TRP A 776 -11.75 -33.61 24.77
N ILE A 777 -11.44 -32.30 24.74
CA ILE A 777 -10.21 -31.73 25.32
C ILE A 777 -10.05 -32.04 26.82
N PRO A 778 -11.06 -31.87 27.70
CA PRO A 778 -10.93 -32.24 29.11
C PRO A 778 -10.56 -33.70 29.35
N ASN A 779 -11.04 -34.61 28.49
CA ASN A 779 -10.73 -36.03 28.59
C ASN A 779 -9.27 -36.31 28.19
N VAL A 780 -8.82 -35.74 27.07
CA VAL A 780 -7.43 -35.82 26.60
C VAL A 780 -6.47 -35.25 27.66
N THR A 781 -6.72 -34.04 28.14
CA THR A 781 -5.86 -33.34 29.11
C THR A 781 -5.78 -34.07 30.44
N ARG A 782 -6.89 -34.65 30.92
CA ARG A 782 -6.90 -35.50 32.12
C ARG A 782 -6.01 -36.73 31.98
N ARG A 783 -6.04 -37.42 30.83
CA ARG A 783 -5.13 -38.57 30.55
C ARG A 783 -3.66 -38.16 30.61
N LEU A 784 -3.36 -36.94 30.14
CA LEU A 784 -2.02 -36.37 30.08
C LEU A 784 -1.60 -35.62 31.36
N ARG A 785 -2.49 -35.54 32.36
CA ARG A 785 -2.28 -34.78 33.62
C ARG A 785 -2.06 -33.27 33.40
N ILE A 786 -2.65 -32.71 32.35
CA ILE A 786 -2.62 -31.28 32.00
C ILE A 786 -3.90 -30.62 32.54
N LYS A 787 -3.82 -29.37 33.02
CA LYS A 787 -5.02 -28.62 33.42
C LYS A 787 -5.78 -28.14 32.19
N SER A 788 -7.10 -28.16 32.19
CA SER A 788 -7.93 -27.58 31.14
C SER A 788 -8.83 -26.48 31.67
N ILE A 789 -9.00 -25.41 30.90
CA ILE A 789 -9.82 -24.25 31.22
C ILE A 789 -10.78 -24.04 30.06
N HIS A 790 -12.07 -24.15 30.33
CA HIS A 790 -13.08 -23.81 29.33
C HIS A 790 -13.23 -22.29 29.28
N TYR A 791 -12.72 -21.65 28.24
CA TYR A 791 -12.83 -20.20 28.06
C TYR A 791 -14.05 -19.89 27.20
N CYS A 792 -15.11 -19.39 27.84
CA CYS A 792 -16.39 -19.15 27.21
C CYS A 792 -16.50 -17.68 26.74
N ILE A 793 -16.78 -17.51 25.45
CA ILE A 793 -17.09 -16.20 24.86
C ILE A 793 -18.52 -15.72 25.11
N ILE A 794 -19.39 -16.65 25.49
CA ILE A 794 -20.79 -16.39 25.83
C ILE A 794 -20.85 -15.84 27.25
N SER A 795 -21.74 -14.89 27.51
CA SER A 795 -21.85 -14.29 28.85
C SER A 795 -22.17 -15.33 29.92
N SER A 796 -21.61 -15.12 31.11
CA SER A 796 -21.81 -16.01 32.26
C SER A 796 -23.29 -16.06 32.68
N ALA A 797 -24.03 -14.97 32.48
CA ALA A 797 -25.48 -14.92 32.66
C ALA A 797 -26.19 -15.93 31.72
N THR A 798 -25.83 -15.94 30.44
CA THR A 798 -26.41 -16.86 29.46
C THR A 798 -26.09 -18.32 29.79
N ILE A 799 -24.82 -18.62 30.11
CA ILE A 799 -24.41 -19.98 30.50
C ILE A 799 -25.13 -20.43 31.77
N GLY A 800 -25.25 -19.55 32.77
CA GLY A 800 -26.00 -19.82 34.00
C GLY A 800 -27.46 -20.14 33.74
N TYR A 801 -28.10 -19.40 32.83
CA TYR A 801 -29.51 -19.58 32.51
C TYR A 801 -29.79 -20.86 31.71
N THR A 802 -28.92 -21.20 30.77
CA THR A 802 -29.20 -22.21 29.73
C THR A 802 -28.48 -23.54 29.94
N LEU A 803 -27.29 -23.53 30.56
CA LEU A 803 -26.37 -24.68 30.60
C LEU A 803 -25.88 -25.03 32.00
N SER A 804 -26.36 -24.37 33.06
CA SER A 804 -26.03 -24.74 34.43
C SER A 804 -26.46 -26.18 34.77
N PRO A 805 -25.75 -26.87 35.69
CA PRO A 805 -26.12 -28.16 36.25
C PRO A 805 -27.59 -28.27 36.67
N GLU A 806 -28.15 -27.25 37.32
CA GLU A 806 -29.58 -27.18 37.64
C GLU A 806 -30.48 -27.37 36.40
N ARG A 807 -30.10 -26.75 35.28
CA ARG A 807 -30.80 -26.87 33.98
C ARG A 807 -30.61 -28.24 33.33
N GLN A 808 -29.68 -29.05 33.82
CA GLN A 808 -29.36 -30.40 33.30
C GLN A 808 -29.93 -31.52 34.16
N LEU A 809 -30.37 -31.26 35.39
CA LEU A 809 -31.08 -32.23 36.24
C LEU A 809 -32.33 -32.82 35.56
N HIS A 810 -32.93 -32.08 34.63
CA HIS A 810 -34.07 -32.51 33.83
C HIS A 810 -33.69 -33.13 32.47
N GLY A 811 -32.40 -33.16 32.10
CA GLY A 811 -31.90 -33.70 30.83
C GLY A 811 -32.63 -33.15 29.60
N ASN A 812 -33.06 -34.05 28.69
CA ASN A 812 -33.83 -33.72 27.49
C ASN A 812 -35.33 -33.45 27.75
N LYS A 813 -35.76 -33.41 29.02
CA LYS A 813 -37.17 -33.18 29.40
C LYS A 813 -37.47 -31.72 29.74
N VAL A 814 -36.50 -30.81 29.56
CA VAL A 814 -36.70 -29.36 29.75
C VAL A 814 -37.70 -28.87 28.70
N THR A 815 -38.86 -28.39 29.16
CA THR A 815 -39.93 -27.86 28.29
C THR A 815 -39.70 -26.38 27.94
N GLU A 816 -40.44 -25.86 26.96
CA GLU A 816 -40.47 -24.42 26.68
C GLU A 816 -40.86 -23.62 27.94
N ALA A 817 -41.85 -24.11 28.71
CA ALA A 817 -42.30 -23.48 29.95
C ALA A 817 -41.18 -23.42 31.01
N ASP A 818 -40.37 -24.47 31.12
CA ASP A 818 -39.21 -24.49 32.02
C ASP A 818 -38.16 -23.47 31.57
N LEU A 819 -37.95 -23.33 30.26
CA LEU A 819 -36.99 -22.37 29.70
C LEU A 819 -37.42 -20.91 29.85
N MET A 820 -38.73 -20.62 29.95
CA MET A 820 -39.23 -19.26 30.19
C MET A 820 -38.85 -18.71 31.56
N GLN A 821 -38.67 -19.59 32.56
CA GLN A 821 -38.23 -19.19 33.89
C GLN A 821 -36.73 -19.45 34.08
N PRO A 822 -36.05 -18.60 34.87
CA PRO A 822 -34.66 -18.86 35.25
C PRO A 822 -34.55 -20.16 36.08
N PRO A 823 -33.42 -20.87 36.02
CA PRO A 823 -33.17 -22.02 36.87
C PRO A 823 -33.11 -21.64 38.37
N SER A 824 -33.29 -22.63 39.23
CA SER A 824 -33.21 -22.44 40.69
C SER A 824 -31.86 -21.83 41.09
N GLY A 825 -31.89 -20.80 41.94
CA GLY A 825 -30.69 -20.11 42.41
C GLY A 825 -30.07 -19.13 41.42
N TYR A 826 -30.63 -18.96 40.22
CA TYR A 826 -30.15 -17.96 39.26
C TYR A 826 -30.27 -16.53 39.82
N PRO A 827 -29.25 -15.67 39.68
CA PRO A 827 -29.17 -14.39 40.40
C PRO A 827 -30.27 -13.37 40.12
N ASP A 828 -30.78 -13.30 38.88
CA ASP A 828 -31.77 -12.30 38.48
C ASP A 828 -33.06 -12.98 37.99
N SER A 829 -34.06 -13.01 38.87
CA SER A 829 -35.39 -13.57 38.57
C SER A 829 -36.21 -12.77 37.54
N SER A 830 -35.78 -11.55 37.21
CA SER A 830 -36.44 -10.71 36.21
C SER A 830 -36.07 -11.09 34.78
N ILE A 831 -34.96 -11.81 34.57
CA ILE A 831 -34.57 -12.34 33.26
C ILE A 831 -35.43 -13.57 32.95
N LYS A 832 -36.32 -13.44 31.96
CA LYS A 832 -37.28 -14.47 31.54
C LYS A 832 -37.32 -14.53 30.04
N LEU A 833 -37.37 -15.73 29.47
CA LEU A 833 -37.53 -15.90 28.03
C LEU A 833 -39.00 -15.78 27.61
N HIS A 834 -39.23 -15.14 26.47
CA HIS A 834 -40.52 -15.20 25.78
C HIS A 834 -40.71 -16.59 25.15
N VAL A 835 -41.95 -16.94 24.79
CA VAL A 835 -42.28 -18.29 24.28
C VAL A 835 -41.45 -18.62 23.03
N HIS A 836 -41.35 -17.71 22.07
CA HIS A 836 -40.58 -17.91 20.85
C HIS A 836 -39.08 -18.12 21.11
N GLU A 837 -38.52 -17.46 22.11
CA GLU A 837 -37.12 -17.60 22.51
C GLU A 837 -36.89 -18.92 23.23
N ALA A 838 -37.77 -19.27 24.17
CA ALA A 838 -37.75 -20.55 24.86
C ALA A 838 -37.83 -21.72 23.87
N ARG A 839 -38.70 -21.61 22.86
CA ARG A 839 -38.79 -22.56 21.73
C ARG A 839 -37.49 -22.64 20.93
N ALA A 840 -36.86 -21.50 20.62
CA ALA A 840 -35.57 -21.48 19.93
C ALA A 840 -34.46 -22.14 20.76
N PHE A 841 -34.38 -21.86 22.07
CA PHE A 841 -33.43 -22.52 22.97
C PHE A 841 -33.72 -24.01 23.12
N ALA A 842 -34.99 -24.43 23.23
CA ALA A 842 -35.38 -25.84 23.27
C ALA A 842 -34.93 -26.59 22.01
N GLY A 843 -35.19 -26.01 20.83
CA GLY A 843 -34.72 -26.54 19.55
C GLY A 843 -33.20 -26.68 19.48
N ARG A 844 -32.46 -25.68 19.97
CA ARG A 844 -30.99 -25.75 20.05
C ARG A 844 -30.48 -26.83 20.98
N ARG A 845 -31.17 -27.11 22.10
CA ARG A 845 -30.72 -28.16 23.04
C ARG A 845 -30.64 -29.53 22.35
N VAL A 846 -31.66 -29.89 21.58
CA VAL A 846 -31.74 -31.20 20.91
C VAL A 846 -31.07 -31.23 19.53
N MET A 847 -30.55 -30.09 19.06
CA MET A 847 -29.84 -30.00 17.78
C MET A 847 -28.57 -30.84 17.83
N LYS A 848 -28.40 -31.72 16.84
CA LYS A 848 -27.13 -32.40 16.61
C LYS A 848 -26.09 -31.39 16.14
N PHE A 849 -24.91 -31.46 16.73
CA PHE A 849 -23.79 -30.60 16.40
C PHE A 849 -22.54 -31.48 16.43
N GLY A 850 -21.80 -31.57 15.32
CA GLY A 850 -20.63 -32.44 15.21
C GLY A 850 -20.96 -33.93 15.10
N SER A 851 -20.12 -34.79 15.69
CA SER A 851 -20.20 -36.27 15.62
C SER A 851 -21.44 -36.89 16.30
N ASP A 852 -22.63 -36.53 15.82
CA ASP A 852 -23.95 -36.98 16.26
C ASP A 852 -24.34 -36.66 17.71
N MET A 853 -23.59 -35.79 18.39
CA MET A 853 -23.87 -35.35 19.76
C MET A 853 -24.82 -34.14 19.80
N GLN A 854 -25.64 -34.05 20.85
CA GLN A 854 -26.49 -32.87 21.06
C GLN A 854 -25.65 -31.66 21.48
N PHE A 855 -26.03 -30.46 21.00
CA PHE A 855 -25.33 -29.23 21.29
C PHE A 855 -25.23 -28.95 22.81
N CYS A 856 -26.31 -29.20 23.56
CA CYS A 856 -26.30 -28.98 25.01
C CYS A 856 -25.36 -29.96 25.73
N ASP A 857 -25.36 -31.24 25.33
CA ASP A 857 -24.49 -32.26 25.90
C ASP A 857 -23.02 -31.90 25.68
N ARG A 858 -22.69 -31.45 24.45
CA ARG A 858 -21.36 -30.95 24.12
C ARG A 858 -20.89 -29.88 25.11
N GLN A 859 -21.66 -28.80 25.20
CA GLN A 859 -21.30 -27.64 26.00
C GLN A 859 -21.21 -28.01 27.48
N PHE A 860 -22.18 -28.78 27.96
CA PHE A 860 -22.20 -29.23 29.33
C PHE A 860 -20.99 -30.11 29.66
N LEU A 861 -20.58 -31.01 28.76
CA LEU A 861 -19.37 -31.83 28.95
C LEU A 861 -18.11 -30.95 29.01
N SER A 862 -17.96 -29.99 28.09
CA SER A 862 -16.85 -29.02 28.11
C SER A 862 -16.76 -28.28 29.45
N LEU A 863 -17.89 -27.70 29.89
CA LEU A 863 -18.00 -26.93 31.13
C LEU A 863 -17.81 -27.80 32.38
N SER A 864 -18.35 -29.02 32.39
CA SER A 864 -18.36 -29.91 33.56
C SER A 864 -17.07 -30.70 33.73
N GLN A 865 -16.30 -30.94 32.66
CA GLN A 865 -15.11 -31.78 32.74
C GLN A 865 -13.78 -31.05 32.86
N CYS A 866 -13.73 -29.75 32.53
CA CYS A 866 -12.53 -28.92 32.67
C CYS A 866 -12.12 -28.69 34.15
N ASN A 867 -10.95 -28.11 34.40
CA ASN A 867 -10.48 -27.77 35.73
C ASN A 867 -10.96 -26.40 36.22
N ALA A 868 -11.12 -25.42 35.34
CA ALA A 868 -11.64 -24.08 35.67
C ALA A 868 -12.44 -23.51 34.50
N LEU A 869 -13.25 -22.49 34.77
CA LEU A 869 -14.02 -21.74 33.79
C LEU A 869 -13.38 -20.38 33.55
N GLY A 870 -13.34 -19.90 32.32
CA GLY A 870 -12.85 -18.57 31.94
C GLY A 870 -13.94 -17.77 31.23
N PHE A 871 -14.08 -16.48 31.57
CA PHE A 871 -15.05 -15.58 30.91
C PHE A 871 -14.43 -14.21 30.62
N ARG A 872 -14.79 -13.65 29.46
CA ARG A 872 -14.54 -12.25 29.09
C ARG A 872 -15.59 -11.35 29.76
N THR A 873 -15.42 -11.09 31.05
CA THR A 873 -16.29 -10.19 31.80
C THR A 873 -15.62 -9.67 33.08
N CYS A 874 -16.30 -8.81 33.82
CA CYS A 874 -15.89 -8.32 35.13
C CYS A 874 -16.99 -8.54 36.17
N ARG A 875 -16.60 -8.58 37.45
CA ARG A 875 -17.53 -8.79 38.57
C ARG A 875 -18.57 -7.68 38.69
N GLU A 876 -18.24 -6.47 38.28
CA GLU A 876 -19.13 -5.31 38.34
C GLU A 876 -20.30 -5.42 37.35
N ILE A 877 -20.15 -6.19 36.27
CA ILE A 877 -21.21 -6.43 35.27
C ILE A 877 -21.88 -7.78 35.52
N GLU A 878 -21.10 -8.84 35.76
CA GLU A 878 -21.60 -10.22 35.80
C GLU A 878 -21.25 -11.03 37.06
N GLY A 879 -20.74 -10.38 38.10
CA GLY A 879 -20.25 -11.04 39.32
C GLY A 879 -21.22 -12.08 39.93
N PRO A 880 -22.51 -11.73 40.16
CA PRO A 880 -23.47 -12.68 40.71
C PRO A 880 -23.66 -13.94 39.84
N TYR A 881 -23.60 -13.79 38.51
CA TYR A 881 -23.72 -14.92 37.58
C TYR A 881 -22.46 -15.79 37.59
N CYS A 882 -21.29 -15.17 37.71
CA CYS A 882 -20.02 -15.88 37.92
C CYS A 882 -20.06 -16.71 39.22
N ASP A 883 -20.51 -16.12 40.32
CA ASP A 883 -20.61 -16.80 41.63
C ASP A 883 -21.62 -17.97 41.58
N TYR A 884 -22.75 -17.78 40.88
CA TYR A 884 -23.71 -18.85 40.61
C TYR A 884 -23.07 -20.00 39.84
N LEU A 885 -22.29 -19.70 38.78
CA LEU A 885 -21.58 -20.73 38.02
C LEU A 885 -20.50 -21.45 38.84
N GLU A 886 -19.75 -20.73 39.67
CA GLU A 886 -18.77 -21.34 40.59
C GLU A 886 -19.45 -22.35 41.52
N SER A 887 -20.59 -21.97 42.10
CA SER A 887 -21.37 -22.85 42.97
C SER A 887 -21.98 -24.04 42.23
N GLN A 888 -22.49 -23.83 41.01
CA GLN A 888 -23.16 -24.88 40.24
C GLN A 888 -22.17 -25.93 39.75
N PHE A 889 -21.04 -25.50 39.17
CA PHE A 889 -20.04 -26.41 38.61
C PHE A 889 -19.00 -26.89 39.65
N GLY A 890 -18.91 -26.24 40.81
CA GLY A 890 -17.93 -26.57 41.85
C GLY A 890 -16.50 -26.24 41.43
N LYS A 891 -16.31 -25.16 40.67
CA LYS A 891 -15.03 -24.79 40.04
C LYS A 891 -14.77 -23.30 40.15
N THR A 892 -13.50 -22.93 40.10
CA THR A 892 -13.08 -21.54 40.01
C THR A 892 -13.47 -20.93 38.67
N VAL A 893 -14.02 -19.71 38.72
CA VAL A 893 -14.25 -18.85 37.56
C VAL A 893 -13.14 -17.81 37.47
N LEU A 894 -12.51 -17.74 36.30
CA LEU A 894 -11.41 -16.83 35.96
C LEU A 894 -11.95 -15.74 35.03
N LEU A 895 -11.64 -14.49 35.34
CA LEU A 895 -12.15 -13.32 34.63
C LEU A 895 -11.00 -12.55 34.00
N THR A 896 -11.04 -12.35 32.69
CA THR A 896 -10.02 -11.57 31.96
C THR A 896 -10.30 -10.08 31.92
N GLY A 897 -11.44 -9.65 32.47
CA GLY A 897 -11.91 -8.28 32.40
C GLY A 897 -12.88 -8.05 31.24
N PRO A 898 -13.37 -6.81 31.07
CA PRO A 898 -14.32 -6.48 30.01
C PRO A 898 -13.66 -6.45 28.62
N VAL A 899 -12.32 -6.32 28.54
CA VAL A 899 -11.55 -6.25 27.30
C VAL A 899 -12.08 -5.12 26.41
N ILE A 900 -11.93 -3.90 26.93
CA ILE A 900 -12.37 -2.68 26.28
C ILE A 900 -11.53 -2.40 25.03
N PRO A 901 -12.15 -2.11 23.87
CA PRO A 901 -11.41 -1.75 22.67
C PRO A 901 -10.56 -0.50 22.90
N GLU A 902 -9.29 -0.53 22.47
CA GLU A 902 -8.46 0.68 22.47
C GLU A 902 -9.07 1.76 21.57
N PRO A 903 -8.87 3.06 21.91
CA PRO A 903 -9.33 4.15 21.07
C PRO A 903 -8.76 4.03 19.65
N PRO A 904 -9.59 4.20 18.61
CA PRO A 904 -9.13 4.12 17.23
C PRO A 904 -8.05 5.16 16.95
N THR A 905 -6.96 4.74 16.30
CA THR A 905 -5.85 5.62 15.88
C THR A 905 -6.05 6.23 14.49
N SER A 906 -7.06 5.74 13.76
CA SER A 906 -7.47 6.22 12.44
C SER A 906 -8.53 7.31 12.55
N VAL A 907 -8.72 8.06 11.46
CA VAL A 907 -9.78 9.09 11.36
C VAL A 907 -11.02 8.49 10.68
N LEU A 908 -12.21 8.97 11.06
CA LEU A 908 -13.46 8.56 10.42
C LEU A 908 -13.45 8.98 8.95
N GLU A 909 -13.79 8.06 8.05
CA GLU A 909 -13.88 8.31 6.61
C GLU A 909 -14.70 9.57 6.32
N GLU A 910 -14.20 10.40 5.40
CA GLU A 910 -14.75 11.74 5.12
C GLU A 910 -16.25 11.70 4.78
N LYS A 911 -16.71 10.66 4.08
CA LYS A 911 -18.13 10.45 3.78
C LYS A 911 -18.99 10.41 5.05
N TRP A 912 -18.60 9.59 6.02
CA TRP A 912 -19.34 9.43 7.27
C TRP A 912 -19.15 10.64 8.19
N ALA A 913 -17.94 11.20 8.25
CA ALA A 913 -17.67 12.42 9.01
C ALA A 913 -18.48 13.62 8.50
N SER A 914 -18.55 13.81 7.19
CA SER A 914 -19.32 14.90 6.56
C SER A 914 -20.82 14.72 6.77
N TRP A 915 -21.35 13.53 6.52
CA TRP A 915 -22.78 13.25 6.72
C TRP A 915 -23.18 13.40 8.18
N LEU A 916 -22.44 12.79 9.11
CA LEU A 916 -22.70 12.90 10.55
C LEU A 916 -22.53 14.33 11.08
N GLY A 917 -21.57 15.09 10.53
CA GLY A 917 -21.29 16.48 10.88
C GLY A 917 -22.40 17.46 10.48
N GLY A 918 -23.30 17.07 9.58
CA GLY A 918 -24.47 17.87 9.18
C GLY A 918 -25.61 17.90 10.20
N PHE A 919 -25.55 17.09 11.26
CA PHE A 919 -26.62 16.94 12.25
C PHE A 919 -26.24 17.46 13.63
N LYS A 920 -27.27 17.79 14.44
CA LYS A 920 -27.09 18.26 15.82
C LYS A 920 -26.39 17.19 16.68
N ALA A 921 -25.63 17.64 17.68
CA ALA A 921 -25.05 16.75 18.68
C ALA A 921 -26.13 15.86 19.32
N GLY A 922 -25.86 14.55 19.41
CA GLY A 922 -26.75 13.57 19.99
C GLY A 922 -28.11 13.40 19.28
N SER A 923 -28.25 13.74 17.99
CA SER A 923 -29.53 13.59 17.28
C SER A 923 -29.58 12.43 16.29
N VAL A 924 -28.45 11.81 15.94
CA VAL A 924 -28.37 10.73 14.94
C VAL A 924 -28.54 9.37 15.60
N ILE A 925 -29.33 8.51 14.96
CA ILE A 925 -29.43 7.09 15.28
C ILE A 925 -28.42 6.33 14.43
N TYR A 926 -27.51 5.61 15.06
CA TYR A 926 -26.70 4.60 14.40
C TYR A 926 -27.33 3.23 14.66
N CYS A 927 -27.47 2.38 13.65
CA CYS A 927 -28.06 1.05 13.76
C CYS A 927 -27.16 0.04 13.08
N ALA A 928 -26.67 -0.98 13.80
CA ALA A 928 -25.79 -2.00 13.20
C ALA A 928 -25.94 -3.38 13.88
N PHE A 929 -26.11 -4.43 13.06
CA PHE A 929 -26.34 -5.80 13.52
C PHE A 929 -25.14 -6.75 13.31
N GLY A 930 -23.95 -6.23 13.03
CA GLY A 930 -22.75 -7.04 12.84
C GLY A 930 -22.75 -7.83 11.52
N SER A 931 -21.76 -8.71 11.36
CA SER A 931 -21.51 -9.47 10.13
C SER A 931 -22.40 -10.71 9.97
N GLU A 932 -22.83 -11.31 11.08
CA GLU A 932 -23.52 -12.62 11.09
C GLU A 932 -25.05 -12.52 11.20
N CYS A 933 -25.59 -11.37 11.62
CA CYS A 933 -27.03 -11.22 11.80
C CYS A 933 -27.70 -10.76 10.50
N ILE A 934 -28.44 -11.69 9.88
CA ILE A 934 -29.22 -11.43 8.65
C ILE A 934 -30.71 -11.46 9.00
N LEU A 935 -31.39 -10.31 8.82
CA LEU A 935 -32.83 -10.21 9.03
C LEU A 935 -33.62 -10.84 7.88
N LYS A 936 -34.84 -11.28 8.14
CA LYS A 936 -35.82 -11.54 7.08
C LYS A 936 -36.27 -10.22 6.45
N LYS A 937 -36.68 -10.26 5.17
CA LYS A 937 -37.05 -9.06 4.39
C LYS A 937 -38.13 -8.21 5.08
N ASP A 938 -39.16 -8.83 5.63
CA ASP A 938 -40.24 -8.15 6.36
C ASP A 938 -39.75 -7.44 7.62
N GLN A 939 -38.93 -8.08 8.45
CA GLN A 939 -38.36 -7.48 9.66
C GLN A 939 -37.31 -6.40 9.34
N PHE A 940 -36.57 -6.56 8.24
CA PHE A 940 -35.68 -5.51 7.71
C PHE A 940 -36.47 -4.24 7.35
N GLN A 941 -37.63 -4.40 6.68
CA GLN A 941 -38.49 -3.28 6.34
C GLN A 941 -39.14 -2.64 7.58
N GLU A 942 -39.63 -3.42 8.54
CA GLU A 942 -40.17 -2.89 9.80
C GLU A 942 -39.12 -2.09 10.58
N LEU A 943 -37.85 -2.52 10.59
CA LEU A 943 -36.76 -1.78 11.24
C LEU A 943 -36.55 -0.42 10.56
N LEU A 944 -36.44 -0.41 9.24
CA LEU A 944 -36.23 0.83 8.46
C LEU A 944 -37.41 1.80 8.58
N LEU A 945 -38.64 1.29 8.55
CA LEU A 945 -39.85 2.09 8.75
C LEU A 945 -39.95 2.62 10.19
N GLY A 946 -39.44 1.86 11.18
CA GLY A 946 -39.37 2.32 12.57
C GLY A 946 -38.37 3.46 12.78
N LEU A 947 -37.22 3.36 12.11
CA LEU A 947 -36.22 4.43 12.06
C LEU A 947 -36.80 5.68 11.38
N GLU A 948 -37.50 5.53 10.25
CA GLU A 948 -38.20 6.64 9.57
C GLU A 948 -39.27 7.28 10.47
N LEU A 949 -40.10 6.46 11.15
CA LEU A 949 -41.16 6.90 12.06
C LEU A 949 -40.64 7.64 13.30
N SER A 950 -39.38 7.40 13.69
CA SER A 950 -38.73 8.17 14.76
C SER A 950 -38.64 9.68 14.45
N GLY A 951 -38.59 10.03 13.16
CA GLY A 951 -38.38 11.40 12.68
C GLY A 951 -36.93 11.90 12.78
N MET A 952 -36.02 11.10 13.35
CA MET A 952 -34.62 11.45 13.57
C MET A 952 -33.73 11.02 12.41
N PRO A 953 -32.59 11.68 12.17
CA PRO A 953 -31.62 11.23 11.18
C PRO A 953 -30.99 9.90 11.60
N PHE A 954 -30.74 9.00 10.63
CA PHE A 954 -30.20 7.67 10.95
C PHE A 954 -29.22 7.12 9.92
N LEU A 955 -28.25 6.32 10.41
CA LEU A 955 -27.35 5.50 9.62
C LEU A 955 -27.57 4.04 10.00
N ALA A 956 -28.15 3.26 9.10
CA ALA A 956 -28.40 1.84 9.27
C ALA A 956 -27.39 1.02 8.46
N VAL A 957 -26.50 0.31 9.15
CA VAL A 957 -25.49 -0.57 8.54
C VAL A 957 -25.92 -2.02 8.76
N LEU A 958 -26.47 -2.64 7.72
CA LEU A 958 -27.16 -3.92 7.78
C LEU A 958 -26.71 -4.83 6.64
N LYS A 959 -26.78 -6.15 6.81
CA LYS A 959 -26.59 -7.07 5.68
C LYS A 959 -27.85 -7.10 4.79
N PRO A 960 -27.73 -7.44 3.49
CA PRO A 960 -28.89 -7.74 2.66
C PRO A 960 -29.78 -8.79 3.34
N PRO A 961 -31.10 -8.59 3.44
CA PRO A 961 -31.95 -9.50 4.19
C PRO A 961 -32.13 -10.84 3.49
N ALA A 962 -32.36 -11.89 4.28
CA ALA A 962 -32.57 -13.25 3.80
C ALA A 962 -33.76 -13.29 2.82
N GLY A 963 -33.53 -13.90 1.66
CA GLY A 963 -34.51 -14.00 0.57
C GLY A 963 -34.55 -12.79 -0.37
N ALA A 964 -33.66 -11.80 -0.23
CA ALA A 964 -33.47 -10.72 -1.19
C ALA A 964 -32.12 -10.85 -1.92
N GLU A 965 -32.11 -10.56 -3.23
CA GLU A 965 -30.88 -10.60 -4.05
C GLU A 965 -29.93 -9.43 -3.76
N SER A 966 -30.47 -8.29 -3.34
CA SER A 966 -29.69 -7.11 -2.97
C SER A 966 -30.41 -6.27 -1.90
N MET A 967 -29.67 -5.33 -1.31
CA MET A 967 -30.22 -4.40 -0.32
C MET A 967 -31.26 -3.45 -0.94
N GLU A 968 -31.00 -2.95 -2.15
CA GLU A 968 -31.84 -2.00 -2.88
C GLU A 968 -33.22 -2.58 -3.16
N ILE A 969 -33.31 -3.86 -3.54
CA ILE A 969 -34.57 -4.58 -3.80
C ILE A 969 -35.37 -4.84 -2.51
N ALA A 970 -34.71 -4.75 -1.35
CA ALA A 970 -35.32 -5.00 -0.06
C ALA A 970 -35.82 -3.74 0.65
N LEU A 971 -35.44 -2.54 0.18
CA LEU A 971 -35.91 -1.27 0.75
C LEU A 971 -37.44 -1.16 0.65
N PRO A 972 -38.10 -0.46 1.59
CA PRO A 972 -39.50 -0.09 1.42
C PRO A 972 -39.70 0.72 0.13
N GLU A 973 -40.90 0.63 -0.46
CA GLU A 973 -41.25 1.41 -1.66
C GLU A 973 -41.03 2.91 -1.41
N ASP A 974 -40.46 3.64 -2.38
CA ASP A 974 -40.12 5.07 -2.34
C ASP A 974 -39.32 5.54 -1.11
N PHE A 975 -38.60 4.64 -0.43
CA PHE A 975 -37.97 4.94 0.85
C PHE A 975 -36.91 6.04 0.77
N GLU A 976 -36.01 5.98 -0.21
CA GLU A 976 -34.96 7.00 -0.36
C GLU A 976 -35.52 8.41 -0.61
N GLU A 977 -36.58 8.50 -1.42
CA GLU A 977 -37.26 9.77 -1.72
C GLU A 977 -37.93 10.36 -0.47
N ARG A 978 -38.56 9.52 0.37
CA ARG A 978 -39.18 9.95 1.63
C ARG A 978 -38.16 10.42 2.68
N LEU A 979 -36.95 9.85 2.67
CA LEU A 979 -35.90 10.22 3.62
C LEU A 979 -35.28 11.59 3.33
N GLN A 980 -35.24 12.03 2.07
CA GLN A 980 -34.67 13.32 1.65
C GLN A 980 -33.26 13.57 2.24
N GLY A 981 -32.43 12.52 2.30
CA GLY A 981 -31.06 12.58 2.83
C GLY A 981 -30.93 12.53 4.36
N ARG A 982 -32.04 12.46 5.12
CA ARG A 982 -32.03 12.30 6.59
C ARG A 982 -31.62 10.90 7.05
N GLY A 983 -31.78 9.88 6.21
CA GLY A 983 -31.45 8.50 6.53
C GLY A 983 -30.55 7.87 5.47
N VAL A 984 -29.62 7.01 5.89
CA VAL A 984 -28.75 6.23 4.99
C VAL A 984 -28.81 4.76 5.39
N VAL A 985 -29.01 3.87 4.42
CA VAL A 985 -28.89 2.41 4.59
C VAL A 985 -27.65 1.93 3.84
N HIS A 986 -26.79 1.17 4.50
CA HIS A 986 -25.50 0.75 3.96
C HIS A 986 -25.23 -0.73 4.19
N GLY A 987 -24.83 -1.44 3.13
CA GLY A 987 -24.54 -2.88 3.15
C GLY A 987 -23.08 -3.27 3.40
N GLY A 988 -22.17 -2.28 3.39
CA GLY A 988 -20.73 -2.47 3.51
C GLY A 988 -20.20 -2.33 4.93
N TRP A 989 -18.88 -2.53 5.06
CA TRP A 989 -18.16 -2.33 6.32
C TRP A 989 -18.04 -0.84 6.66
N VAL A 990 -18.03 -0.50 7.95
CA VAL A 990 -17.83 0.87 8.46
C VAL A 990 -16.94 0.90 9.71
N GLN A 991 -16.35 2.06 10.01
CA GLN A 991 -15.57 2.30 11.22
C GLN A 991 -16.46 2.52 12.46
N GLN A 992 -17.16 1.47 12.92
CA GLN A 992 -18.17 1.53 14.00
C GLN A 992 -17.71 2.31 15.25
N GLN A 993 -16.50 2.04 15.76
CA GLN A 993 -15.97 2.74 16.95
C GLN A 993 -15.90 4.26 16.79
N LEU A 994 -15.46 4.72 15.60
CA LEU A 994 -15.36 6.14 15.28
C LEU A 994 -16.74 6.77 15.04
N ILE A 995 -17.70 6.01 14.53
CA ILE A 995 -19.10 6.45 14.40
C ILE A 995 -19.74 6.62 15.77
N LEU A 996 -19.58 5.63 16.67
CA LEU A 996 -20.11 5.68 18.03
C LEU A 996 -19.49 6.82 18.87
N GLU A 997 -18.24 7.20 18.60
CA GLU A 997 -17.57 8.34 19.24
C GLU A 997 -18.03 9.70 18.68
N HIS A 998 -18.62 9.72 17.47
CA HIS A 998 -18.96 10.96 16.80
C HIS A 998 -20.02 11.78 17.58
N PRO A 999 -19.81 13.09 17.82
CA PRO A 999 -20.69 13.89 18.68
C PRO A 999 -22.17 13.95 18.28
N SER A 1000 -22.48 13.75 16.99
CA SER A 1000 -23.86 13.73 16.51
C SER A 1000 -24.61 12.44 16.79
N VAL A 1001 -23.94 11.33 17.08
CA VAL A 1001 -24.59 10.06 17.39
C VAL A 1001 -25.16 10.08 18.80
N GLY A 1002 -26.48 10.04 18.89
CA GLY A 1002 -27.22 10.08 20.15
C GLY A 1002 -27.79 8.74 20.58
N CYS A 1003 -28.09 7.86 19.61
CA CYS A 1003 -28.67 6.53 19.86
C CYS A 1003 -27.90 5.48 19.05
N PHE A 1004 -27.64 4.33 19.66
CA PHE A 1004 -27.15 3.13 18.99
C PHE A 1004 -28.16 1.99 19.13
N ILE A 1005 -28.66 1.50 17.99
CA ILE A 1005 -29.47 0.29 17.93
C ILE A 1005 -28.56 -0.89 17.61
N THR A 1006 -28.51 -1.85 18.53
CA THR A 1006 -27.63 -3.02 18.43
C THR A 1006 -28.39 -4.32 18.57
N HIS A 1007 -27.88 -5.35 17.91
CA HIS A 1007 -28.30 -6.74 18.08
C HIS A 1007 -27.85 -7.36 19.41
N CYS A 1008 -27.12 -6.61 20.27
CA CYS A 1008 -26.71 -7.02 21.62
C CYS A 1008 -25.63 -8.11 21.68
N GLY A 1009 -24.79 -8.21 20.64
CA GLY A 1009 -23.54 -8.97 20.71
C GLY A 1009 -22.53 -8.33 21.68
N SER A 1010 -21.73 -9.15 22.35
CA SER A 1010 -20.81 -8.69 23.42
C SER A 1010 -19.80 -7.62 22.96
N GLY A 1011 -19.20 -7.78 21.77
CA GLY A 1011 -18.29 -6.78 21.19
C GLY A 1011 -18.98 -5.44 20.91
N SER A 1012 -20.16 -5.49 20.28
CA SER A 1012 -20.98 -4.30 19.98
C SER A 1012 -21.43 -3.57 21.24
N LEU A 1013 -21.82 -4.30 22.29
CA LEU A 1013 -22.17 -3.71 23.59
C LEU A 1013 -20.96 -3.06 24.25
N SER A 1014 -19.80 -3.70 24.22
CA SER A 1014 -18.56 -3.15 24.81
C SER A 1014 -18.16 -1.83 24.15
N GLU A 1015 -18.20 -1.75 22.81
CA GLU A 1015 -17.94 -0.52 22.06
C GLU A 1015 -18.95 0.60 22.38
N ALA A 1016 -20.21 0.24 22.55
CA ALA A 1016 -21.26 1.21 22.86
C ALA A 1016 -21.15 1.74 24.30
N LEU A 1017 -20.85 0.86 25.26
CA LEU A 1017 -20.78 1.19 26.68
C LEU A 1017 -19.67 2.20 27.00
N VAL A 1018 -18.60 2.25 26.22
CA VAL A 1018 -17.52 3.26 26.38
C VAL A 1018 -17.79 4.59 25.69
N ASN A 1019 -18.88 4.66 24.91
CA ASN A 1019 -19.32 5.86 24.19
C ASN A 1019 -20.53 6.52 24.86
N LYS A 1020 -20.96 7.68 24.35
CA LYS A 1020 -22.01 8.51 24.97
C LYS A 1020 -23.42 8.28 24.43
N CYS A 1021 -23.54 7.50 23.34
CA CYS A 1021 -24.82 7.20 22.73
C CYS A 1021 -25.68 6.31 23.62
N GLN A 1022 -27.00 6.53 23.60
CA GLN A 1022 -27.96 5.72 24.35
C GLN A 1022 -28.26 4.42 23.62
N LEU A 1023 -28.54 3.35 24.36
CA LEU A 1023 -28.68 2.01 23.78
C LEU A 1023 -30.14 1.63 23.56
N VAL A 1024 -30.45 1.23 22.33
CA VAL A 1024 -31.67 0.49 21.98
C VAL A 1024 -31.26 -0.94 21.64
N LEU A 1025 -31.85 -1.88 22.36
CA LEU A 1025 -31.44 -3.27 22.39
C LEU A 1025 -32.46 -4.07 21.58
N LEU A 1026 -32.03 -4.63 20.46
CA LEU A 1026 -32.87 -5.39 19.54
C LEU A 1026 -32.26 -6.77 19.28
N PRO A 1027 -32.24 -7.65 20.31
CA PRO A 1027 -31.58 -8.96 20.22
C PRO A 1027 -32.23 -9.83 19.15
N GLN A 1028 -31.46 -10.67 18.46
CA GLN A 1028 -32.00 -11.52 17.40
C GLN A 1028 -31.96 -13.00 17.76
N VAL A 1029 -30.83 -13.48 18.28
CA VAL A 1029 -30.64 -14.91 18.55
C VAL A 1029 -29.70 -15.16 19.72
N GLY A 1030 -29.84 -16.31 20.38
CA GLY A 1030 -28.83 -16.83 21.31
C GLY A 1030 -28.61 -15.97 22.54
N ASP A 1031 -27.34 -15.73 22.88
CA ASP A 1031 -26.90 -14.99 24.07
C ASP A 1031 -27.32 -13.52 24.06
N GLN A 1032 -27.50 -12.93 22.87
CA GLN A 1032 -27.97 -11.56 22.67
C GLN A 1032 -29.23 -11.24 23.49
N ILE A 1033 -30.14 -12.21 23.61
CA ILE A 1033 -31.41 -12.08 24.34
C ILE A 1033 -31.16 -11.83 25.84
N ILE A 1034 -30.27 -12.60 26.44
CA ILE A 1034 -29.95 -12.46 27.86
C ILE A 1034 -29.06 -11.24 28.09
N ASN A 1035 -28.14 -10.95 27.16
CA ASN A 1035 -27.35 -9.72 27.19
C ASN A 1035 -28.26 -8.48 27.16
N ALA A 1036 -29.26 -8.45 26.27
CA ALA A 1036 -30.24 -7.36 26.19
C ALA A 1036 -30.97 -7.16 27.52
N ARG A 1037 -31.43 -8.25 28.16
CA ARG A 1037 -32.14 -8.18 29.45
C ARG A 1037 -31.25 -7.77 30.61
N MET A 1038 -30.01 -8.22 30.62
CA MET A 1038 -29.03 -7.78 31.60
C MET A 1038 -28.77 -6.27 31.46
N MET A 1039 -28.63 -5.78 30.23
CA MET A 1039 -28.44 -4.35 29.95
C MET A 1039 -29.68 -3.51 30.25
N SER A 1040 -30.89 -3.99 29.94
CA SER A 1040 -32.13 -3.23 30.11
C SER A 1040 -32.73 -3.30 31.51
N ARG A 1041 -32.67 -4.47 32.17
CA ARG A 1041 -33.34 -4.73 33.46
C ARG A 1041 -32.39 -4.63 34.65
N SER A 1042 -31.23 -5.29 34.56
CA SER A 1042 -30.27 -5.36 35.67
C SER A 1042 -29.44 -4.08 35.76
N LEU A 1043 -28.76 -3.70 34.67
CA LEU A 1043 -27.89 -2.52 34.61
C LEU A 1043 -28.63 -1.25 34.25
N LYS A 1044 -29.79 -1.37 33.59
CA LYS A 1044 -30.63 -0.27 33.13
C LYS A 1044 -29.85 0.79 32.36
N VAL A 1045 -29.10 0.35 31.35
CA VAL A 1045 -28.26 1.18 30.46
C VAL A 1045 -28.80 1.23 29.03
N GLY A 1046 -29.98 0.67 28.77
CA GLY A 1046 -30.65 0.70 27.47
C GLY A 1046 -32.10 0.24 27.55
N VAL A 1047 -32.84 0.40 26.45
CA VAL A 1047 -34.23 -0.06 26.31
C VAL A 1047 -34.31 -1.17 25.28
N GLU A 1048 -34.91 -2.29 25.68
CA GLU A 1048 -35.21 -3.41 24.78
C GLU A 1048 -36.43 -3.10 23.91
N VAL A 1049 -36.33 -3.36 22.61
CA VAL A 1049 -37.46 -3.21 21.67
C VAL A 1049 -38.50 -4.30 21.96
N GLU A 1050 -39.75 -3.89 22.16
CA GLU A 1050 -40.87 -4.80 22.39
C GLU A 1050 -41.09 -5.70 21.16
N LYS A 1051 -41.25 -7.01 21.42
CA LYS A 1051 -41.54 -8.03 20.40
C LYS A 1051 -42.81 -8.79 20.75
N GLY A 1052 -43.46 -9.36 19.74
CA GLY A 1052 -44.57 -10.29 19.96
C GLY A 1052 -44.14 -11.50 20.79
N GLU A 1053 -44.93 -11.83 21.80
CA GLU A 1053 -44.64 -12.92 22.75
C GLU A 1053 -44.48 -14.29 22.05
N GLU A 1054 -45.33 -14.57 21.06
CA GLU A 1054 -45.42 -15.87 20.37
C GLU A 1054 -44.56 -15.98 19.09
N ASP A 1055 -44.44 -14.89 18.33
CA ASP A 1055 -43.79 -14.87 17.00
C ASP A 1055 -42.39 -14.23 17.01
N GLY A 1056 -42.07 -13.44 18.04
CA GLY A 1056 -40.80 -12.73 18.17
C GLY A 1056 -40.59 -11.59 17.18
N LEU A 1057 -41.66 -11.15 16.51
CA LEU A 1057 -41.58 -10.07 15.53
C LEU A 1057 -41.68 -8.71 16.24
N PHE A 1058 -40.88 -7.76 15.80
CA PHE A 1058 -41.02 -6.36 16.20
C PHE A 1058 -41.74 -5.56 15.10
N THR A 1059 -42.35 -4.46 15.50
CA THR A 1059 -43.02 -3.53 14.58
C THR A 1059 -42.26 -2.19 14.51
N ARG A 1060 -42.46 -1.44 13.43
CA ARG A 1060 -41.96 -0.07 13.30
C ARG A 1060 -42.34 0.83 14.49
N GLU A 1061 -43.53 0.65 15.06
CA GLU A 1061 -43.98 1.41 16.23
C GLU A 1061 -43.16 1.04 17.47
N SER A 1062 -42.89 -0.24 17.70
CA SER A 1062 -42.07 -0.70 18.82
C SER A 1062 -40.63 -0.17 18.74
N VAL A 1063 -40.03 -0.16 17.53
CA VAL A 1063 -38.70 0.41 17.28
C VAL A 1063 -38.70 1.92 17.53
N SER A 1064 -39.67 2.64 16.96
CA SER A 1064 -39.80 4.09 17.13
C SER A 1064 -40.01 4.48 18.60
N LYS A 1065 -40.85 3.74 19.33
CA LYS A 1065 -41.12 3.92 20.76
C LYS A 1065 -39.85 3.74 21.59
N ALA A 1066 -39.09 2.67 21.36
CA ALA A 1066 -37.85 2.41 22.07
C ALA A 1066 -36.81 3.52 21.82
N VAL A 1067 -36.62 3.93 20.56
CA VAL A 1067 -35.74 5.05 20.20
C VAL A 1067 -36.15 6.35 20.90
N LYS A 1068 -37.43 6.72 20.82
CA LYS A 1068 -37.92 7.94 21.46
C LYS A 1068 -37.73 7.92 22.97
N SER A 1069 -37.98 6.77 23.61
CA SER A 1069 -37.88 6.63 25.07
C SER A 1069 -36.49 6.92 25.64
N VAL A 1070 -35.41 6.72 24.86
CA VAL A 1070 -34.02 7.00 25.26
C VAL A 1070 -33.49 8.35 24.76
N MET A 1071 -34.09 8.87 23.69
CA MET A 1071 -33.65 10.11 23.04
C MET A 1071 -34.36 11.37 23.55
N GLU A 1072 -35.57 11.26 24.11
CA GLU A 1072 -36.31 12.39 24.67
C GLU A 1072 -35.67 12.89 25.99
N GLU A 1073 -35.32 14.18 26.06
CA GLU A 1073 -34.59 14.78 27.19
C GLU A 1073 -35.39 14.76 28.51
N ASP A 1074 -36.72 14.87 28.43
CA ASP A 1074 -37.62 14.92 29.60
C ASP A 1074 -38.10 13.54 30.08
N SER A 1075 -37.75 12.46 29.37
CA SER A 1075 -38.12 11.09 29.74
C SER A 1075 -37.39 10.67 31.02
N GLU A 1076 -38.13 10.29 32.06
CA GLU A 1076 -37.53 9.74 33.30
C GLU A 1076 -36.73 8.47 33.03
N VAL A 1077 -37.17 7.66 32.06
CA VAL A 1077 -36.43 6.47 31.59
C VAL A 1077 -35.10 6.87 30.94
N ALA A 1078 -35.09 7.91 30.10
CA ALA A 1078 -33.86 8.41 29.50
C ALA A 1078 -32.89 8.98 30.54
N LYS A 1079 -33.40 9.66 31.58
CA LYS A 1079 -32.57 10.19 32.69
C LYS A 1079 -31.92 9.07 33.49
N GLU A 1080 -32.68 8.03 33.85
CA GLU A 1080 -32.15 6.86 34.58
C GLU A 1080 -31.08 6.15 33.76
N ILE A 1081 -31.35 5.88 32.48
CA ILE A 1081 -30.42 5.20 31.58
C ILE A 1081 -29.14 5.99 31.38
N ARG A 1082 -29.23 7.31 31.09
CA ARG A 1082 -28.06 8.18 30.93
C ARG A 1082 -27.19 8.19 32.20
N ALA A 1083 -27.82 8.26 33.36
CA ALA A 1083 -27.11 8.27 34.64
C ALA A 1083 -26.39 6.94 34.91
N ASN A 1084 -27.05 5.81 34.66
CA ASN A 1084 -26.45 4.48 34.87
C ASN A 1084 -25.36 4.18 33.85
N HIS A 1085 -25.60 4.50 32.57
CA HIS A 1085 -24.62 4.32 31.50
C HIS A 1085 -23.39 5.20 31.74
N ALA A 1086 -23.56 6.47 32.16
CA ALA A 1086 -22.43 7.34 32.49
C ALA A 1086 -21.55 6.77 33.62
N LYS A 1087 -22.16 6.22 34.69
CA LYS A 1087 -21.43 5.55 35.79
C LYS A 1087 -20.67 4.33 35.30
N LEU A 1088 -21.33 3.47 34.51
CA LEU A 1088 -20.71 2.28 33.96
C LEU A 1088 -19.56 2.63 33.00
N ARG A 1089 -19.76 3.65 32.16
CA ARG A 1089 -18.73 4.18 31.26
C ARG A 1089 -17.52 4.71 32.02
N GLU A 1090 -17.74 5.49 33.08
CA GLU A 1090 -16.65 6.01 33.91
C GLU A 1090 -15.82 4.86 34.52
N PHE A 1091 -16.51 3.82 35.00
CA PHE A 1091 -15.86 2.61 35.48
C PHE A 1091 -15.05 1.89 34.39
N LEU A 1092 -15.65 1.64 33.22
CA LEU A 1092 -14.99 0.95 32.09
C LEU A 1092 -13.78 1.73 31.54
N LEU A 1093 -13.81 3.06 31.62
CA LEU A 1093 -12.70 3.93 31.20
C LEU A 1093 -11.61 4.08 32.27
N ASN A 1094 -11.74 3.42 33.41
CA ASN A 1094 -10.70 3.40 34.42
C ASN A 1094 -9.45 2.71 33.86
N LYS A 1095 -8.39 3.51 33.71
CA LYS A 1095 -7.11 3.10 33.12
C LYS A 1095 -6.38 1.99 33.88
N ASP A 1096 -6.82 1.59 35.08
CA ASP A 1096 -6.24 0.50 35.86
C ASP A 1096 -7.11 -0.77 35.86
N LEU A 1097 -8.34 -0.71 35.32
CA LEU A 1097 -9.32 -1.81 35.33
C LEU A 1097 -8.80 -3.07 34.63
N GLU A 1098 -8.36 -2.94 33.37
CA GLU A 1098 -7.84 -4.08 32.59
C GLU A 1098 -6.61 -4.72 33.24
N SER A 1099 -5.72 -3.90 33.81
CA SER A 1099 -4.54 -4.41 34.53
C SER A 1099 -4.95 -5.26 35.73
N PHE A 1100 -5.87 -4.75 36.53
CA PHE A 1100 -6.35 -5.42 37.71
C PHE A 1100 -6.92 -6.81 37.40
N TYR A 1101 -7.77 -6.91 36.37
CA TYR A 1101 -8.38 -8.18 35.98
C TYR A 1101 -7.36 -9.17 35.40
N ILE A 1102 -6.42 -8.71 34.57
CA ILE A 1102 -5.36 -9.57 34.03
C ILE A 1102 -4.42 -10.05 35.13
N ASP A 1103 -4.01 -9.19 36.06
CA ASP A 1103 -3.16 -9.57 37.19
C ASP A 1103 -3.86 -10.61 38.08
N SER A 1104 -5.15 -10.40 38.36
CA SER A 1104 -5.98 -11.37 39.11
C SER A 1104 -6.15 -12.69 38.36
N PHE A 1105 -6.36 -12.65 37.04
CA PHE A 1105 -6.47 -13.84 36.20
C PHE A 1105 -5.17 -14.66 36.26
N ASN A 1106 -4.02 -13.99 36.11
CA ASN A 1106 -2.71 -14.62 36.17
C ASN A 1106 -2.44 -15.24 37.55
N GLN A 1107 -2.76 -14.55 38.63
CA GLN A 1107 -2.59 -15.09 39.99
C GLN A 1107 -3.42 -16.37 40.17
N ARG A 1108 -4.70 -16.35 39.78
CA ARG A 1108 -5.58 -17.52 39.92
C ARG A 1108 -5.17 -18.67 39.00
N LEU A 1109 -4.57 -18.37 37.85
CA LEU A 1109 -3.99 -19.37 36.96
C LEU A 1109 -2.78 -20.06 37.61
N GLN A 1110 -1.92 -19.30 38.29
CA GLN A 1110 -0.80 -19.87 39.08
C GLN A 1110 -1.32 -20.75 40.22
N ASP A 1111 -2.33 -20.28 40.96
CA ASP A 1111 -2.95 -21.05 42.05
C ASP A 1111 -3.54 -22.39 41.55
N LEU A 1112 -4.00 -22.46 40.29
CA LEU A 1112 -4.51 -23.69 39.67
C LEU A 1112 -3.40 -24.72 39.36
N LEU A 1113 -2.18 -24.24 39.13
CA LEU A 1113 -1.01 -25.05 38.80
C LEU A 1113 -0.30 -25.62 40.03
N GLY A 1114 -0.41 -24.95 41.18
CA GLY A 1114 0.12 -25.39 42.48
C GLY A 1114 1.42 -24.72 42.85
#